data_AF-A0A916FYC9-F1
#
_entry.id   AF-A0A916FYC9-F1
#
_cell.length_a   1.000
_cell.length_b   1.000
_cell.length_c   1.000
_cell.angle_alpha   90.00
_cell.angle_beta   90.00
_cell.angle_gamma   90.00
#
_symmetry.space_group_name_H-M   'P 1'
#
loop_
_entity.id
_entity.type
_entity.pdbx_description
1 polymer ?
#
loop_
_entity_poly.entity_id
_entity_poly.type
_entity_poly.pdbx_seq_one_letter_code
_entity_poly.pdbx_strand_id
1 'polypeptide(L)'
;MDFLEGLVERITYYNAENGYTVLRLSARGHADLVSVVGNLPEISPGESLRLHGQWITNTQYGKQFKAERCEQILPATIEGIKKYLGSGLIKGVGPVTAQRIVKRFGAETLDVLDRSPEQIRGVLGIGPKRAALIGRAWEEQKSIKQVMVFLQGHGVNTGLAVKIYKQYGDAAIDLVQADPYRLAHDIYGIGFKTADKIAHDLGLPHDSPSRVAAGVVYTLSTLTDQGHVFAPQNKLIHDAAELLTVTPEQVTASFATLEQSEQIKRDVIYLTKDERRQAESSVKDEAAIYLTPFYQGEVNVAKRLNTIIGSPQARLADLRLIDFQTELNALGATVSNRPTARLSDQQREAVKTAITHKVTVLTGGPGTGKCVSGDTLVMTADGLIPISDLMPVDSMQPDSTRPISVRVQSRAGFRTAAYFYYGGYQATRRLATAEGFTLEGTPNHRVIVATEHGPAWQSLDHIQSGDYVAIFRPTPCYDFVPEPFAYFLGLFTGDGNADRRGARPTTGVIITSADPEIWSFLEDELPPLTFTVNHKSDSGQARCYYIGRRRGCGSGGVAAVMREWGCQLLTSRHKTIPTKILRGTPSQKHSFLMGLFDSDGTADKRDGTVELGMSNYSLLKTVQIMLLEFGIIAILREKPRVRSWRLTCRGENARLFYERIGFKIERKQARRTCLSSQPNTNLDIVPQLDTGLLRTYIAQTGEHERRWWWKWKREVKGERKPHRDRVLALL
;
A
#
# COMPACT_ATOMS: atom_id res chain seq x y z
N MET A 1 -15.97 24.16 -34.02
CA MET A 1 -15.05 23.26 -33.30
C MET A 1 -13.71 23.95 -33.27
N ASP A 2 -13.20 24.18 -32.07
CA ASP A 2 -11.88 24.76 -31.90
C ASP A 2 -10.83 23.65 -32.07
N PHE A 3 -9.62 24.01 -32.49
CA PHE A 3 -8.51 23.07 -32.56
C PHE A 3 -7.33 23.59 -31.72
N LEU A 4 -6.61 22.66 -31.10
CA LEU A 4 -5.49 22.92 -30.22
C LEU A 4 -4.33 22.02 -30.63
N GLU A 5 -3.18 22.63 -30.94
CA GLU A 5 -1.96 21.91 -31.30
C GLU A 5 -0.87 22.15 -30.26
N GLY A 6 -0.19 21.09 -29.82
CA GLY A 6 0.88 21.22 -28.85
C GLY A 6 1.60 19.94 -28.52
N LEU A 7 2.62 20.07 -27.67
CA LEU A 7 3.41 18.97 -27.14
C LEU A 7 2.82 18.52 -25.80
N VAL A 8 2.66 17.21 -25.61
CA VAL A 8 2.24 16.64 -24.32
C VAL A 8 3.39 16.75 -23.33
N GLU A 9 3.26 17.63 -22.34
CA GLU A 9 4.26 17.84 -21.30
C GLU A 9 4.18 16.74 -20.23
N ARG A 10 2.97 16.42 -19.81
CA ARG A 10 2.72 15.33 -18.87
C ARG A 10 1.28 14.84 -18.94
N ILE A 11 1.11 13.57 -18.59
CA ILE A 11 -0.20 12.95 -18.40
C ILE A 11 -0.49 12.96 -16.90
N THR A 12 -1.57 13.63 -16.52
CA THR A 12 -1.99 13.76 -15.11
C THR A 12 -2.77 12.52 -14.68
N TYR A 13 -3.53 11.94 -15.60
CA TYR A 13 -4.34 10.74 -15.35
C TYR A 13 -4.64 10.02 -16.67
N TYR A 14 -4.59 8.69 -16.66
CA TYR A 14 -5.00 7.83 -17.78
C TYR A 14 -5.75 6.63 -17.23
N ASN A 15 -6.90 6.31 -17.82
CA ASN A 15 -7.66 5.11 -17.53
C ASN A 15 -7.57 4.15 -18.73
N ALA A 16 -6.95 2.99 -18.52
CA ALA A 16 -6.70 1.98 -19.55
C ALA A 16 -7.97 1.25 -20.04
N GLU A 17 -9.07 1.25 -19.27
CA GLU A 17 -10.30 0.54 -19.65
C GLU A 17 -11.18 1.33 -20.63
N ASN A 18 -11.15 2.67 -20.57
CA ASN A 18 -12.04 3.53 -21.36
C ASN A 18 -11.33 4.66 -22.12
N GLY A 19 -10.00 4.75 -22.03
CA GLY A 19 -9.18 5.75 -22.72
C GLY A 19 -9.30 7.18 -22.16
N TYR A 20 -9.98 7.37 -21.00
CA TYR A 20 -10.14 8.70 -20.42
C TYR A 20 -8.78 9.24 -19.96
N THR A 21 -8.38 10.36 -20.56
CA THR A 21 -7.07 10.95 -20.39
C THR A 21 -7.18 12.40 -19.95
N VAL A 22 -6.44 12.76 -18.90
CA VAL A 22 -6.21 14.14 -18.48
C VAL A 22 -4.74 14.45 -18.70
N LEU A 23 -4.44 15.32 -19.65
CA LEU A 23 -3.05 15.69 -19.99
C LEU A 23 -2.83 17.21 -19.92
N ARG A 24 -1.57 17.59 -19.77
CA ARG A 24 -1.12 18.98 -19.87
C ARG A 24 -0.40 19.17 -21.19
N LEU A 25 -0.94 20.04 -22.03
CA LEU A 25 -0.45 20.34 -23.36
C LEU A 25 0.22 21.71 -23.37
N SER A 26 1.46 21.78 -23.86
CA SER A 26 2.10 23.04 -24.24
C SER A 26 1.57 23.46 -25.61
N ALA A 27 0.47 24.20 -25.63
CA ALA A 27 -0.24 24.60 -26.84
C ALA A 27 0.37 25.83 -27.53
N ARG A 28 0.41 25.84 -28.86
CA ARG A 28 0.87 27.02 -29.64
C ARG A 28 -0.07 28.20 -29.38
N GLY A 29 0.52 29.37 -29.06
CA GLY A 29 -0.24 30.60 -28.78
C GLY A 29 -0.71 30.76 -27.33
N HIS A 30 -0.41 29.80 -26.45
CA HIS A 30 -0.67 29.89 -25.01
C HIS A 30 0.63 29.94 -24.22
N ALA A 31 0.74 30.88 -23.27
CA ALA A 31 1.92 31.01 -22.41
C ALA A 31 2.00 29.92 -21.33
N ASP A 32 0.84 29.45 -20.87
CA ASP A 32 0.71 28.43 -19.83
C ASP A 32 0.25 27.08 -20.39
N LEU A 33 0.52 26.00 -19.64
CA LEU A 33 0.09 24.65 -19.98
C LEU A 33 -1.43 24.50 -19.96
N VAL A 34 -2.00 24.13 -21.11
CA VAL A 34 -3.44 23.89 -21.28
C VAL A 34 -3.81 22.51 -20.74
N SER A 35 -4.83 22.44 -19.88
CA SER A 35 -5.42 21.17 -19.46
C SER A 35 -6.32 20.62 -20.55
N VAL A 36 -6.03 19.40 -21.03
CA VAL A 36 -6.86 18.69 -22.00
C VAL A 36 -7.51 17.49 -21.32
N VAL A 37 -8.80 17.28 -21.57
CA VAL A 37 -9.58 16.14 -21.07
C VAL A 37 -10.36 15.48 -22.19
N GLY A 38 -10.39 14.14 -22.26
CA GLY A 38 -11.15 13.42 -23.29
C GLY A 38 -10.80 11.94 -23.35
N ASN A 39 -11.53 11.19 -24.16
CA ASN A 39 -11.20 9.80 -24.46
C ASN A 39 -10.18 9.81 -25.60
N LEU A 40 -8.92 9.57 -25.27
CA LEU A 40 -7.80 9.64 -26.19
C LEU A 40 -7.15 8.25 -26.31
N PRO A 41 -6.54 7.91 -27.46
CA PRO A 41 -5.69 6.73 -27.58
C PRO A 41 -4.51 6.79 -26.60
N GLU A 42 -3.82 5.67 -26.39
CA GLU A 42 -2.63 5.64 -25.54
C GLU A 42 -1.55 6.57 -26.11
N ILE A 43 -1.24 7.63 -25.37
CA ILE A 43 -0.35 8.73 -25.74
C ILE A 43 0.78 8.77 -24.71
N SER A 44 2.00 9.04 -25.14
CA SER A 44 3.15 9.25 -24.25
C SER A 44 3.50 10.74 -24.06
N PRO A 45 4.01 11.15 -22.89
CA PRO A 45 4.64 12.47 -22.74
C PRO A 45 5.74 12.68 -23.78
N GLY A 46 5.72 13.82 -24.46
CA GLY A 46 6.61 14.18 -25.56
C GLY A 46 6.00 14.03 -26.97
N GLU A 47 4.82 13.42 -27.11
CA GLU A 47 4.11 13.35 -28.38
C GLU A 47 3.50 14.71 -28.79
N SER A 48 3.40 14.96 -30.10
CA SER A 48 2.77 16.15 -30.66
C SER A 48 1.37 15.81 -31.17
N LEU A 49 0.36 16.50 -30.65
CA LEU A 49 -1.04 16.22 -30.94
C LEU A 49 -1.73 17.42 -31.59
N ARG A 50 -2.64 17.13 -32.52
CA ARG A 50 -3.69 18.04 -32.96
C ARG A 50 -5.01 17.55 -32.36
N LEU A 51 -5.63 18.37 -31.53
CA LEU A 51 -6.85 18.05 -30.81
C LEU A 51 -7.97 18.94 -31.33
N HIS A 52 -9.11 18.35 -31.66
CA HIS A 52 -10.33 19.08 -32.01
C HIS A 52 -11.35 18.92 -30.89
N GLY A 53 -12.01 20.01 -30.51
CA GLY A 53 -12.91 20.00 -29.37
C GLY A 53 -13.47 21.36 -29.01
N GLN A 54 -13.82 21.50 -27.72
CA GLN A 54 -14.46 22.69 -27.16
C GLN A 54 -13.89 23.04 -25.79
N TRP A 55 -13.83 24.33 -25.49
CA TRP A 55 -13.43 24.82 -24.17
C TRP A 55 -14.57 24.64 -23.17
N ILE A 56 -14.27 24.00 -22.04
CA ILE A 56 -15.18 23.84 -20.91
C ILE A 56 -14.56 24.47 -19.67
N THR A 57 -15.40 24.93 -18.74
CA THR A 57 -14.96 25.46 -17.45
C THR A 57 -15.50 24.59 -16.34
N ASN A 58 -14.61 23.92 -15.61
CA ASN A 58 -14.95 23.08 -14.47
C ASN A 58 -14.89 23.91 -13.17
N THR A 59 -15.88 23.76 -12.29
CA THR A 59 -15.99 24.49 -11.02
C THR A 59 -14.86 24.18 -10.02
N GLN A 60 -14.20 23.02 -10.11
CA GLN A 60 -13.06 22.65 -9.25
C GLN A 60 -11.68 22.86 -9.92
N TYR A 61 -11.59 22.75 -11.26
CA TYR A 61 -10.31 22.67 -11.97
C TYR A 61 -10.07 23.78 -13.01
N GLY A 62 -11.02 24.71 -13.14
CA GLY A 62 -10.90 25.86 -14.05
C GLY A 62 -11.10 25.50 -15.53
N LYS A 63 -10.51 26.32 -16.41
CA LYS A 63 -10.68 26.21 -17.87
C LYS A 63 -9.90 25.01 -18.43
N GLN A 64 -10.58 24.13 -19.16
CA GLN A 64 -10.03 22.92 -19.77
C GLN A 64 -10.49 22.80 -21.22
N PHE A 65 -9.69 22.15 -22.06
CA PHE A 65 -10.05 21.83 -23.44
C PHE A 65 -10.56 20.39 -23.50
N LYS A 66 -11.84 20.21 -23.82
CA LYS A 66 -12.44 18.88 -23.99
C LYS A 66 -12.18 18.40 -25.41
N ALA A 67 -11.27 17.42 -25.56
CA ALA A 67 -10.94 16.84 -26.86
C ALA A 67 -11.98 15.78 -27.26
N GLU A 68 -12.54 15.93 -28.46
CA GLU A 68 -13.50 15.01 -29.07
C GLU A 68 -12.85 14.18 -30.19
N ARG A 69 -11.80 14.73 -30.83
CA ARG A 69 -11.01 14.04 -31.85
C ARG A 69 -9.53 14.37 -31.66
N CYS A 70 -8.69 13.36 -31.80
CA CYS A 70 -7.25 13.45 -31.61
C CYS A 70 -6.53 12.89 -32.82
N GLU A 71 -5.64 13.68 -33.40
CA GLU A 71 -4.77 13.28 -34.50
C GLU A 71 -3.32 13.39 -34.02
N GLN A 72 -2.59 12.27 -34.01
CA GLN A 72 -1.15 12.29 -33.80
C GLN A 72 -0.50 12.91 -35.03
N ILE A 73 0.23 14.00 -34.83
CA ILE A 73 1.04 14.57 -35.89
C ILE A 73 2.40 13.87 -35.80
N LEU A 74 2.74 13.06 -36.79
CA LEU A 74 4.12 12.61 -36.98
C LEU A 74 4.93 13.77 -37.55
N PRO A 75 5.85 14.32 -36.74
CA PRO A 75 7.20 14.48 -37.26
C PRO A 75 8.25 14.07 -36.21
N ALA A 76 9.49 13.87 -36.66
CA ALA A 76 10.66 13.79 -35.77
C ALA A 76 10.57 14.92 -34.74
N THR A 77 10.31 14.58 -33.47
CA THR A 77 10.01 15.59 -32.46
C THR A 77 11.19 16.56 -32.36
N ILE A 78 10.90 17.85 -32.28
CA ILE A 78 11.90 18.92 -32.08
C ILE A 78 12.81 18.57 -30.88
N GLU A 79 12.22 18.00 -29.83
CA GLU A 79 12.90 17.36 -28.69
C GLU A 79 13.87 16.25 -29.10
N GLY A 80 13.44 15.30 -29.95
CA GLY A 80 14.25 14.19 -30.46
C GLY A 80 15.42 14.65 -31.31
N ILE A 81 15.20 15.62 -32.22
CA ILE A 81 16.26 16.22 -33.04
C ILE A 81 17.28 16.93 -32.14
N LYS A 82 16.81 17.69 -31.14
CA LYS A 82 17.68 18.38 -30.17
C LYS A 82 18.53 17.40 -29.35
N LYS A 83 17.94 16.31 -28.86
CA LYS A 83 18.66 15.26 -28.10
C LYS A 83 19.68 14.53 -28.98
N TYR A 84 19.34 14.23 -30.23
CA TYR A 84 20.25 13.61 -31.19
C TYR A 84 21.46 14.50 -31.49
N LEU A 85 21.21 15.74 -31.91
CA LEU A 85 22.27 16.71 -32.20
C LEU A 85 23.14 17.01 -30.96
N GLY A 86 22.54 17.00 -29.77
CA GLY A 86 23.22 17.26 -28.49
C GLY A 86 23.90 16.04 -27.85
N SER A 87 23.79 14.85 -28.44
CA SER A 87 24.28 13.58 -27.86
C SER A 87 25.81 13.43 -27.85
N GLY A 88 26.52 14.36 -28.51
CA GLY A 88 27.97 14.31 -28.68
C GLY A 88 28.45 13.42 -29.83
N LEU A 89 27.51 12.84 -30.61
CA LEU A 89 27.84 12.08 -31.83
C LEU A 89 28.44 13.01 -32.91
N ILE A 90 27.80 14.15 -33.16
CA ILE A 90 28.27 15.11 -34.18
C ILE A 90 29.29 16.05 -33.57
N LYS A 91 30.56 15.88 -33.98
CA LYS A 91 31.66 16.74 -33.52
C LYS A 91 31.34 18.20 -33.85
N GLY A 92 31.47 19.07 -32.85
CA GLY A 92 31.17 20.50 -32.97
C GLY A 92 29.75 20.91 -32.58
N VAL A 93 28.85 19.96 -32.28
CA VAL A 93 27.50 20.23 -31.79
C VAL A 93 27.34 19.73 -30.35
N GLY A 94 27.33 20.65 -29.38
CA GLY A 94 26.98 20.36 -27.99
C GLY A 94 25.50 20.64 -27.69
N PRO A 95 24.97 20.27 -26.51
CA PRO A 95 23.55 20.42 -26.16
C PRO A 95 23.00 21.84 -26.37
N VAL A 96 23.79 22.87 -26.03
CA VAL A 96 23.42 24.28 -26.21
C VAL A 96 23.38 24.67 -27.69
N THR A 97 24.32 24.18 -28.50
CA THR A 97 24.35 24.43 -29.95
C THR A 97 23.20 23.71 -30.64
N ALA A 98 22.94 22.45 -30.29
CA ALA A 98 21.79 21.68 -30.76
C ALA A 98 20.47 22.40 -30.47
N GLN A 99 20.28 22.92 -29.26
CA GLN A 99 19.10 23.71 -28.91
C GLN A 99 18.94 24.94 -29.82
N ARG A 100 20.03 25.64 -30.14
CA ARG A 100 19.98 26.84 -30.99
C ARG A 100 19.68 26.53 -32.45
N ILE A 101 20.27 25.45 -32.98
CA ILE A 101 20.00 24.99 -34.35
C ILE A 101 18.52 24.61 -34.47
N VAL A 102 18.04 23.77 -33.55
CA VAL A 102 16.66 23.30 -33.55
C VAL A 102 15.66 24.41 -33.27
N LYS A 103 16.00 25.41 -32.44
CA LYS A 103 15.17 26.59 -32.24
C LYS A 103 14.97 27.40 -33.53
N ARG A 104 15.95 27.37 -34.44
CA ARG A 104 15.92 28.12 -35.70
C ARG A 104 15.19 27.38 -36.81
N PHE A 105 15.41 26.08 -36.94
CA PHE A 105 14.94 25.27 -38.08
C PHE A 105 13.85 24.25 -37.73
N GLY A 106 13.53 24.05 -36.45
CA GLY A 106 12.44 23.17 -36.02
C GLY A 106 12.58 21.73 -36.53
N ALA A 107 11.49 21.17 -37.06
CA ALA A 107 11.47 19.82 -37.63
C ALA A 107 12.32 19.69 -38.91
N GLU A 108 12.56 20.79 -39.64
CA GLU A 108 13.34 20.82 -40.88
C GLU A 108 14.86 20.82 -40.63
N THR A 109 15.29 20.85 -39.37
CA THR A 109 16.72 20.89 -39.00
C THR A 109 17.55 19.80 -39.68
N LEU A 110 17.01 18.58 -39.79
CA LEU A 110 17.71 17.46 -40.40
C LEU A 110 17.86 17.63 -41.92
N ASP A 111 16.83 18.18 -42.59
CA ASP A 111 16.84 18.41 -44.04
C ASP A 111 17.75 19.57 -44.42
N VAL A 112 17.83 20.60 -43.58
CA VAL A 112 18.76 21.71 -43.73
C VAL A 112 20.20 21.24 -43.61
N LEU A 113 20.51 20.36 -42.65
CA LEU A 113 21.85 19.78 -42.51
C LEU A 113 22.23 18.86 -43.68
N ASP A 114 21.26 18.15 -44.27
CA ASP A 114 21.47 17.27 -45.43
C ASP A 114 21.68 18.03 -46.74
N ARG A 115 20.88 19.07 -47.01
CA ARG A 115 20.85 19.73 -48.32
C ARG A 115 21.70 20.99 -48.38
N SER A 116 21.81 21.70 -47.27
CA SER A 116 22.43 23.03 -47.22
C SER A 116 23.01 23.35 -45.83
N PRO A 117 24.01 22.59 -45.34
CA PRO A 117 24.55 22.75 -43.99
C PRO A 117 25.13 24.14 -43.73
N GLU A 118 25.53 24.89 -44.76
CA GLU A 118 25.96 26.29 -44.66
C GLU A 118 24.90 27.24 -44.09
N GLN A 119 23.60 26.89 -44.17
CA GLN A 119 22.52 27.71 -43.64
C GLN A 119 22.55 27.82 -42.10
N ILE A 120 23.19 26.86 -41.40
CA ILE A 120 23.32 26.90 -39.92
C ILE A 120 24.22 28.05 -39.43
N ARG A 121 24.92 28.76 -40.33
CA ARG A 121 25.63 30.01 -40.01
C ARG A 121 24.69 31.10 -39.47
N GLY A 122 23.40 31.04 -39.80
CA GLY A 122 22.38 31.93 -39.24
C GLY A 122 22.07 31.70 -37.75
N VAL A 123 22.71 30.71 -37.12
CA VAL A 123 22.52 30.36 -35.71
C VAL A 123 23.61 30.99 -34.84
N LEU A 124 23.18 31.73 -33.81
CA LEU A 124 24.08 32.44 -32.88
C LEU A 124 25.15 31.52 -32.26
N GLY A 125 26.42 31.81 -32.53
CA GLY A 125 27.57 31.05 -32.03
C GLY A 125 28.18 30.03 -33.02
N ILE A 126 27.66 29.96 -34.25
CA ILE A 126 28.18 29.10 -35.33
C ILE A 126 28.83 29.95 -36.43
N GLY A 127 30.16 30.10 -36.36
CA GLY A 127 30.95 30.76 -37.40
C GLY A 127 31.28 29.84 -38.60
N PRO A 128 31.89 30.38 -39.68
CA PRO A 128 32.13 29.65 -40.93
C PRO A 128 32.99 28.39 -40.76
N LYS A 129 34.01 28.43 -39.90
CA LYS A 129 34.84 27.25 -39.58
C LYS A 129 34.05 26.15 -38.85
N ARG A 130 33.17 26.53 -37.92
CA ARG A 130 32.31 25.58 -37.19
C ARG A 130 31.23 24.98 -38.09
N ALA A 131 30.61 25.78 -38.94
CA ALA A 131 29.63 25.27 -39.90
C ALA A 131 30.24 24.24 -40.86
N ALA A 132 31.45 24.49 -41.37
CA ALA A 132 32.17 23.55 -42.23
C ALA A 132 32.58 22.25 -41.48
N LEU A 133 32.89 22.35 -40.18
CA LEU A 133 33.20 21.19 -39.34
C LEU A 133 31.96 20.35 -39.04
N ILE A 134 30.83 21.00 -38.72
CA ILE A 134 29.54 20.32 -38.48
C ILE A 134 29.07 19.66 -39.78
N GLY A 135 29.18 20.34 -40.93
CA GLY A 135 28.81 19.76 -42.24
C GLY A 135 29.65 18.53 -42.60
N ARG A 136 30.97 18.56 -42.38
CA ARG A 136 31.83 17.37 -42.57
C ARG A 136 31.47 16.23 -41.62
N ALA A 137 31.33 16.53 -40.33
CA ALA A 137 30.94 15.53 -39.34
C ALA A 137 29.53 14.96 -39.60
N TRP A 138 28.63 15.75 -40.20
CA TRP A 138 27.31 15.31 -40.61
C TRP A 138 27.37 14.34 -41.80
N GLU A 139 28.15 14.66 -42.83
CA GLU A 139 28.30 13.79 -44.01
C GLU A 139 28.99 12.47 -43.65
N GLU A 140 30.02 12.51 -42.79
CA GLU A 140 30.70 11.31 -42.27
C GLU A 140 29.79 10.40 -41.43
N GLN A 141 28.68 10.94 -40.90
CA GLN A 141 27.78 10.24 -39.98
C GLN A 141 26.39 9.96 -40.58
N LYS A 142 26.27 10.00 -41.90
CA LYS A 142 25.02 9.76 -42.62
C LYS A 142 24.44 8.35 -42.34
N SER A 143 25.28 7.35 -42.08
CA SER A 143 24.86 6.01 -41.65
C SER A 143 24.12 6.03 -40.30
N ILE A 144 24.55 6.89 -39.37
CA ILE A 144 23.89 7.09 -38.06
C ILE A 144 22.44 7.55 -38.26
N LYS A 145 22.20 8.46 -39.22
CA LYS A 145 20.85 8.95 -39.52
C LYS A 145 19.92 7.80 -39.94
N GLN A 146 20.38 6.90 -40.81
CA GLN A 146 19.57 5.77 -41.26
C GLN A 146 19.22 4.83 -40.11
N VAL A 147 20.20 4.50 -39.26
CA VAL A 147 19.96 3.69 -38.05
C VAL A 147 18.98 4.38 -37.10
N MET A 148 19.13 5.67 -36.86
CA MET A 148 18.29 6.43 -35.94
C MET A 148 16.86 6.56 -36.46
N VAL A 149 16.67 6.85 -37.75
CA VAL A 149 15.34 6.92 -38.38
C VAL A 149 14.68 5.54 -38.38
N PHE A 150 15.44 4.48 -38.68
CA PHE A 150 14.95 3.11 -38.60
C PHE A 150 14.47 2.78 -37.18
N LEU A 151 15.31 2.97 -36.17
CA LEU A 151 14.96 2.66 -34.78
C LEU A 151 13.79 3.50 -34.26
N GLN A 152 13.74 4.79 -34.59
CA GLN A 152 12.61 5.66 -34.22
C GLN A 152 11.32 5.28 -34.96
N GLY A 153 11.43 4.86 -36.23
CA GLY A 153 10.31 4.34 -37.02
C GLY A 153 9.66 3.10 -36.41
N HIS A 154 10.41 2.31 -35.64
CA HIS A 154 9.95 1.14 -34.89
C HIS A 154 9.76 1.43 -33.39
N GLY A 155 9.48 2.70 -33.04
CA GLY A 155 9.10 3.10 -31.69
C GLY A 155 10.23 3.17 -30.64
N VAL A 156 11.50 3.11 -31.04
CA VAL A 156 12.64 3.24 -30.13
C VAL A 156 12.96 4.71 -29.88
N ASN A 157 12.94 5.12 -28.60
CA ASN A 157 13.27 6.50 -28.26
C ASN A 157 14.74 6.84 -28.56
N THR A 158 15.03 8.12 -28.78
CA THR A 158 16.36 8.62 -29.17
C THR A 158 17.48 8.21 -28.21
N GLY A 159 17.18 8.12 -26.91
CA GLY A 159 18.18 7.74 -25.90
C GLY A 159 18.62 6.28 -26.02
N LEU A 160 17.65 5.38 -26.25
CA LEU A 160 17.92 3.96 -26.49
C LEU A 160 18.56 3.73 -27.86
N ALA A 161 18.10 4.43 -28.90
CA ALA A 161 18.67 4.34 -30.23
C ALA A 161 20.18 4.70 -30.25
N VAL A 162 20.58 5.70 -29.47
CA VAL A 162 22.02 6.03 -29.27
C VAL A 162 22.79 4.90 -28.60
N LYS A 163 22.19 4.18 -27.63
CA LYS A 163 22.84 3.02 -26.99
C LYS A 163 23.01 1.86 -27.96
N ILE A 164 21.97 1.55 -28.74
CA ILE A 164 22.00 0.50 -29.78
C ILE A 164 23.10 0.81 -30.79
N TYR A 165 23.16 2.04 -31.29
CA TYR A 165 24.20 2.45 -32.22
C TYR A 165 25.60 2.39 -31.60
N LYS A 166 25.77 2.80 -30.33
CA LYS A 166 27.08 2.69 -29.65
C LYS A 166 27.56 1.25 -29.51
N GLN A 167 26.64 0.29 -29.39
CA GLN A 167 26.98 -1.13 -29.25
C GLN A 167 27.27 -1.80 -30.60
N TYR A 168 26.45 -1.54 -31.62
CA TYR A 168 26.47 -2.28 -32.89
C TYR A 168 27.00 -1.48 -34.08
N GLY A 169 27.18 -0.17 -33.94
CA GLY A 169 27.65 0.72 -35.00
C GLY A 169 26.74 0.67 -36.23
N ASP A 170 27.35 0.65 -37.41
CA ASP A 170 26.63 0.66 -38.69
C ASP A 170 25.90 -0.66 -38.97
N ALA A 171 26.27 -1.76 -38.28
CA ALA A 171 25.59 -3.06 -38.38
C ALA A 171 24.29 -3.13 -37.56
N ALA A 172 23.90 -2.04 -36.88
CA ALA A 172 22.73 -2.02 -36.00
C ALA A 172 21.43 -2.42 -36.71
N ILE A 173 21.22 -1.96 -37.96
CA ILE A 173 19.99 -2.32 -38.71
C ILE A 173 19.99 -3.83 -39.00
N ASP A 174 21.05 -4.34 -39.61
CA ASP A 174 21.15 -5.75 -40.02
C ASP A 174 21.02 -6.70 -38.82
N LEU A 175 21.67 -6.34 -37.71
CA LEU A 175 21.62 -7.15 -36.50
C LEU A 175 20.23 -7.11 -35.84
N VAL A 176 19.58 -5.96 -35.79
CA VAL A 176 18.23 -5.84 -35.22
C VAL A 176 17.20 -6.53 -36.13
N GLN A 177 17.34 -6.47 -37.45
CA GLN A 177 16.47 -7.18 -38.38
C GLN A 177 16.65 -8.70 -38.30
N ALA A 178 17.88 -9.19 -38.12
CA ALA A 178 18.16 -10.62 -38.01
C ALA A 178 17.64 -11.23 -36.71
N ASP A 179 17.81 -10.54 -35.59
CA ASP A 179 17.29 -10.98 -34.29
C ASP A 179 17.03 -9.77 -33.36
N PRO A 180 15.79 -9.26 -33.32
CA PRO A 180 15.42 -8.12 -32.49
C PRO A 180 15.55 -8.39 -30.99
N TYR A 181 15.42 -9.65 -30.55
CA TYR A 181 15.41 -10.02 -29.13
C TYR A 181 16.79 -9.91 -28.49
N ARG A 182 17.87 -9.88 -29.27
CA ARG A 182 19.22 -9.56 -28.77
C ARG A 182 19.31 -8.19 -28.09
N LEU A 183 18.47 -7.24 -28.50
CA LEU A 183 18.42 -5.93 -27.86
C LEU A 183 18.11 -6.04 -26.36
N ALA A 184 17.27 -7.00 -25.96
CA ALA A 184 16.92 -7.22 -24.56
C ALA A 184 18.08 -7.83 -23.74
N HIS A 185 19.01 -8.51 -24.40
CA HIS A 185 20.17 -9.14 -23.78
C HIS A 185 21.38 -8.18 -23.72
N ASP A 186 21.67 -7.49 -24.82
CA ASP A 186 22.92 -6.73 -24.99
C ASP A 186 22.82 -5.28 -24.50
N ILE A 187 21.62 -4.69 -24.46
CA ILE A 187 21.43 -3.25 -24.22
C ILE A 187 20.69 -3.01 -22.91
N TYR A 188 21.43 -2.53 -21.89
CA TYR A 188 20.85 -2.14 -20.61
C TYR A 188 19.76 -1.07 -20.76
N GLY A 189 18.54 -1.44 -20.35
CA GLY A 189 17.33 -0.60 -20.41
C GLY A 189 16.39 -0.93 -21.57
N ILE A 190 16.71 -1.92 -22.41
CA ILE A 190 15.75 -2.54 -23.34
C ILE A 190 15.31 -3.87 -22.72
N GLY A 191 14.02 -4.03 -22.46
CA GLY A 191 13.46 -5.28 -21.95
C GLY A 191 12.75 -6.07 -23.05
N PHE A 192 12.36 -7.32 -22.75
CA PHE A 192 11.64 -8.19 -23.67
C PHE A 192 10.44 -7.50 -24.33
N LYS A 193 9.58 -6.80 -23.57
CA LYS A 193 8.39 -6.11 -24.12
C LYS A 193 8.75 -5.06 -25.18
N THR A 194 9.86 -4.34 -24.99
CA THR A 194 10.33 -3.35 -25.97
C THR A 194 10.88 -4.04 -27.20
N ALA A 195 11.66 -5.11 -27.02
CA ALA A 195 12.15 -5.92 -28.14
C ALA A 195 11.01 -6.62 -28.91
N ASP A 196 9.97 -7.09 -28.23
CA ASP A 196 8.79 -7.75 -28.82
C ASP A 196 7.98 -6.78 -29.67
N LYS A 197 7.85 -5.52 -29.23
CA LYS A 197 7.24 -4.46 -30.03
C LYS A 197 8.04 -4.18 -31.32
N ILE A 198 9.37 -4.07 -31.21
CA ILE A 198 10.25 -3.87 -32.37
C ILE A 198 10.14 -5.06 -33.33
N ALA A 199 10.14 -6.29 -32.80
CA ALA A 199 9.99 -7.51 -33.59
C ALA A 199 8.64 -7.54 -34.34
N HIS A 200 7.55 -7.15 -33.67
CA HIS A 200 6.24 -7.06 -34.29
C HIS A 200 6.21 -6.01 -35.41
N ASP A 201 6.75 -4.82 -35.17
CA ASP A 201 6.82 -3.74 -36.18
C ASP A 201 7.70 -4.15 -37.39
N LEU A 202 8.69 -5.03 -37.18
CA LEU A 202 9.51 -5.63 -38.24
C LEU A 202 8.83 -6.79 -38.99
N GLY A 203 7.62 -7.19 -38.57
CA GLY A 203 6.85 -8.24 -39.21
C GLY A 203 7.25 -9.67 -38.83
N LEU A 204 7.92 -9.86 -37.68
CA LEU A 204 8.20 -11.22 -37.19
C LEU A 204 6.89 -11.94 -36.87
N PRO A 205 6.74 -13.22 -37.28
CA PRO A 205 5.60 -14.03 -36.89
C PRO A 205 5.45 -14.11 -35.37
N HIS A 206 4.20 -14.09 -34.91
CA HIS A 206 3.85 -14.16 -33.50
C HIS A 206 4.35 -15.44 -32.81
N ASP A 207 4.50 -16.52 -33.57
CA ASP A 207 4.98 -17.83 -33.12
C ASP A 207 6.45 -18.09 -33.53
N SER A 208 7.20 -17.05 -33.90
CA SER A 208 8.60 -17.20 -34.29
C SER A 208 9.43 -17.85 -33.18
N PRO A 209 10.32 -18.82 -33.50
CA PRO A 209 11.13 -19.52 -32.49
C PRO A 209 11.99 -18.59 -31.62
N SER A 210 12.51 -17.49 -32.20
CA SER A 210 13.29 -16.48 -31.48
C SER A 210 12.45 -15.74 -30.43
N ARG A 211 11.19 -15.39 -30.75
CA ARG A 211 10.23 -14.81 -29.82
C ARG A 211 9.92 -15.75 -28.66
N VAL A 212 9.64 -17.02 -28.97
CA VAL A 212 9.30 -18.02 -27.95
C VAL A 212 10.46 -18.23 -26.99
N ALA A 213 11.69 -18.39 -27.51
CA ALA A 213 12.88 -18.54 -26.69
C ALA A 213 13.12 -17.32 -25.78
N ALA A 214 13.05 -16.10 -26.32
CA ALA A 214 13.22 -14.88 -25.55
C ALA A 214 12.11 -14.69 -24.49
N GLY A 215 10.88 -15.08 -24.82
CA GLY A 215 9.74 -15.01 -23.91
C GLY A 215 9.82 -16.00 -22.75
N VAL A 216 10.35 -17.21 -22.98
CA VAL A 216 10.64 -18.18 -21.91
C VAL A 216 11.67 -17.62 -20.93
N VAL A 217 12.77 -17.06 -21.43
CA VAL A 217 13.82 -16.45 -20.60
C VAL A 217 13.27 -15.25 -19.82
N TYR A 218 12.44 -14.43 -20.45
CA TYR A 218 11.77 -13.32 -19.80
C TYR A 218 10.80 -13.77 -18.70
N THR A 219 10.02 -14.84 -18.95
CA THR A 219 9.11 -15.43 -17.96
C THR A 219 9.90 -15.93 -16.75
N LEU A 220 11.00 -16.66 -16.99
CA LEU A 220 11.86 -17.17 -15.94
C LEU A 220 12.54 -16.04 -15.14
N SER A 221 13.02 -14.99 -15.83
CA SER A 221 13.57 -13.79 -15.18
C SER A 221 12.54 -13.07 -14.31
N THR A 222 11.29 -13.01 -14.76
CA THR A 222 10.19 -12.40 -13.99
C THR A 222 9.90 -13.20 -12.71
N LEU A 223 9.93 -14.53 -12.78
CA LEU A 223 9.83 -15.39 -11.60
C LEU A 223 11.02 -15.17 -10.65
N THR A 224 12.21 -14.97 -11.19
CA THR A 224 13.39 -14.62 -10.39
C THR A 224 13.26 -13.28 -9.68
N ASP A 225 12.70 -12.26 -10.31
CA ASP A 225 12.42 -10.96 -9.67
C ASP A 225 11.41 -11.09 -8.51
N GLN A 226 10.58 -12.14 -8.53
CA GLN A 226 9.66 -12.50 -7.44
C GLN A 226 10.34 -13.32 -6.33
N GLY A 227 11.63 -13.62 -6.47
CA GLY A 227 12.44 -14.35 -5.49
C GLY A 227 12.59 -15.85 -5.76
N HIS A 228 12.11 -16.36 -6.90
CA HIS A 228 12.30 -17.76 -7.26
C HIS A 228 13.71 -18.02 -7.83
N VAL A 229 14.35 -19.11 -7.42
CA VAL A 229 15.68 -19.50 -7.95
C VAL A 229 15.55 -20.33 -9.24
N PHE A 230 14.48 -21.13 -9.34
CA PHE A 230 14.11 -21.91 -10.52
C PHE A 230 12.59 -21.94 -10.68
N ALA A 231 12.12 -22.42 -11.83
CA ALA A 231 10.72 -22.72 -12.08
C ALA A 231 10.52 -24.22 -12.40
N PRO A 232 9.48 -24.87 -11.86
CA PRO A 232 9.09 -26.19 -12.34
C PRO A 232 8.73 -26.15 -13.82
N GLN A 233 9.18 -27.14 -14.59
CA GLN A 233 9.07 -27.13 -16.06
C GLN A 233 7.63 -26.92 -16.53
N ASN A 234 6.64 -27.61 -15.94
CA ASN A 234 5.26 -27.50 -16.41
C ASN A 234 4.67 -26.13 -16.11
N LYS A 235 5.01 -25.57 -14.94
CA LYS A 235 4.61 -24.20 -14.57
C LYS A 235 5.22 -23.18 -15.55
N LEU A 236 6.52 -23.30 -15.86
CA LEU A 236 7.17 -22.40 -16.80
C LEU A 236 6.56 -22.50 -18.20
N ILE A 237 6.25 -23.73 -18.66
CA ILE A 237 5.57 -23.93 -19.95
C ILE A 237 4.21 -23.23 -19.96
N HIS A 238 3.41 -23.42 -18.93
CA HIS A 238 2.09 -22.80 -18.80
C HIS A 238 2.19 -21.27 -18.79
N ASP A 239 3.00 -20.71 -17.89
CA ASP A 239 3.13 -19.26 -17.71
C ASP A 239 3.68 -18.57 -18.98
N ALA A 240 4.65 -19.20 -19.66
CA ALA A 240 5.20 -18.67 -20.90
C ALA A 240 4.22 -18.81 -22.08
N ALA A 241 3.50 -19.92 -22.19
CA ALA A 241 2.49 -20.13 -23.24
C ALA A 241 1.34 -19.12 -23.14
N GLU A 242 0.88 -18.85 -21.91
CA GLU A 242 -0.13 -17.84 -21.63
C GLU A 242 0.37 -16.42 -21.97
N LEU A 243 1.55 -16.05 -21.47
CA LEU A 243 2.15 -14.74 -21.73
C LEU A 243 2.34 -14.47 -23.23
N LEU A 244 2.83 -15.48 -23.95
CA LEU A 244 3.15 -15.36 -25.37
C LEU A 244 1.96 -15.63 -26.28
N THR A 245 0.86 -16.18 -25.77
CA THR A 245 -0.30 -16.67 -26.54
C THR A 245 0.10 -17.67 -27.63
N VAL A 246 0.90 -18.67 -27.24
CA VAL A 246 1.42 -19.75 -28.11
C VAL A 246 1.11 -21.12 -27.50
N THR A 247 1.36 -22.21 -28.23
CA THR A 247 1.08 -23.55 -27.67
C THR A 247 2.18 -24.04 -26.72
N PRO A 248 1.85 -24.87 -25.71
CA PRO A 248 2.83 -25.50 -24.82
C PRO A 248 3.94 -26.27 -25.55
N GLU A 249 3.64 -26.87 -26.70
CA GLU A 249 4.59 -27.62 -27.52
C GLU A 249 5.66 -26.69 -28.12
N GLN A 250 5.27 -25.49 -28.57
CA GLN A 250 6.19 -24.48 -29.09
C GLN A 250 7.16 -24.00 -28.01
N VAL A 251 6.66 -23.79 -26.79
CA VAL A 251 7.49 -23.45 -25.62
C VAL A 251 8.46 -24.59 -25.30
N THR A 252 7.97 -25.82 -25.26
CA THR A 252 8.79 -27.00 -24.96
C THR A 252 9.92 -27.19 -25.99
N ALA A 253 9.63 -26.98 -27.28
CA ALA A 253 10.61 -27.07 -28.35
C ALA A 253 11.73 -26.02 -28.21
N SER A 254 11.43 -24.85 -27.63
CA SER A 254 12.44 -23.78 -27.43
C SER A 254 13.53 -24.14 -26.41
N PHE A 255 13.26 -25.04 -25.45
CA PHE A 255 14.22 -25.37 -24.40
C PHE A 255 15.53 -25.95 -24.92
N ALA A 256 15.48 -26.79 -25.97
CA ALA A 256 16.70 -27.36 -26.57
C ALA A 256 17.63 -26.26 -27.10
N THR A 257 17.06 -25.21 -27.71
CA THR A 257 17.80 -24.05 -28.24
C THR A 257 18.36 -23.19 -27.10
N LEU A 258 17.57 -22.99 -26.05
CA LEU A 258 17.99 -22.22 -24.87
C LEU A 258 19.10 -22.92 -24.08
N GLU A 259 19.11 -24.26 -24.06
CA GLU A 259 20.19 -25.04 -23.45
C GLU A 259 21.48 -24.99 -24.28
N GLN A 260 21.37 -25.13 -25.60
CA GLN A 260 22.51 -25.03 -26.52
C GLN A 260 23.18 -23.65 -26.46
N SER A 261 22.38 -22.59 -26.30
CA SER A 261 22.87 -21.21 -26.12
C SER A 261 23.26 -20.87 -24.67
N GLU A 262 23.26 -21.85 -23.77
CA GLU A 262 23.59 -21.70 -22.34
C GLU A 262 22.78 -20.64 -21.58
N GLN A 263 21.57 -20.32 -22.03
CA GLN A 263 20.69 -19.38 -21.33
C GLN A 263 19.96 -20.04 -20.16
N ILE A 264 19.66 -21.34 -20.29
CA ILE A 264 19.02 -22.13 -19.25
C ILE A 264 19.80 -23.42 -18.93
N LYS A 265 19.56 -23.96 -17.73
CA LYS A 265 19.97 -25.32 -17.32
C LYS A 265 18.78 -26.05 -16.71
N ARG A 266 18.75 -27.38 -16.85
CA ARG A 266 17.77 -28.26 -16.22
C ARG A 266 18.41 -29.04 -15.07
N ASP A 267 17.66 -29.20 -13.99
CA ASP A 267 18.01 -30.08 -12.88
C ASP A 267 16.76 -30.81 -12.35
N VAL A 268 16.91 -31.66 -11.35
CA VAL A 268 15.81 -32.43 -10.74
C VAL A 268 15.27 -31.72 -9.51
N ILE A 269 13.93 -31.64 -9.39
CA ILE A 269 13.29 -31.17 -8.16
C ILE A 269 13.36 -32.27 -7.10
N TYR A 270 14.14 -32.05 -6.05
CA TYR A 270 14.23 -32.99 -4.92
C TYR A 270 13.07 -32.77 -3.93
N LEU A 271 12.04 -33.61 -3.99
CA LEU A 271 10.95 -33.62 -3.01
C LEU A 271 11.44 -34.04 -1.62
N THR A 272 10.94 -33.35 -0.58
CA THR A 272 11.19 -33.70 0.82
C THR A 272 10.56 -35.04 1.21
N LYS A 273 10.99 -35.62 2.34
CA LYS A 273 10.45 -36.92 2.82
C LYS A 273 8.95 -36.88 3.06
N ASP A 274 8.40 -35.75 3.49
CA ASP A 274 6.96 -35.59 3.76
C ASP A 274 6.17 -35.38 2.46
N GLU A 275 6.72 -34.65 1.48
CA GLU A 275 6.12 -34.52 0.15
C GLU A 275 6.12 -35.85 -0.61
N ARG A 276 7.18 -36.67 -0.48
CA ARG A 276 7.24 -38.03 -1.03
C ARG A 276 6.21 -38.99 -0.42
N ARG A 277 5.76 -38.74 0.81
CA ARG A 277 4.71 -39.53 1.48
C ARG A 277 3.30 -39.13 1.03
N GLN A 278 3.12 -37.89 0.60
CA GLN A 278 1.83 -37.34 0.15
C GLN A 278 1.64 -37.50 -1.36
N ALA A 279 2.73 -37.48 -2.13
CA ALA A 279 2.71 -37.81 -3.54
C ALA A 279 2.48 -39.32 -3.72
N GLU A 280 1.26 -39.71 -4.13
CA GLU A 280 0.99 -41.07 -4.62
C GLU A 280 2.00 -41.43 -5.73
N SER A 281 2.31 -42.72 -5.83
CA SER A 281 3.45 -43.38 -6.52
C SER A 281 3.60 -43.17 -8.05
N SER A 282 3.18 -42.03 -8.59
CA SER A 282 3.21 -41.70 -10.02
C SER A 282 3.60 -40.26 -10.35
N VAL A 283 4.16 -39.49 -9.41
CA VAL A 283 4.74 -38.16 -9.73
C VAL A 283 6.06 -38.37 -10.46
N LYS A 284 6.04 -38.18 -11.79
CA LYS A 284 7.25 -38.10 -12.62
C LYS A 284 8.18 -37.03 -12.03
N ASP A 285 9.49 -37.31 -12.01
CA ASP A 285 10.51 -36.32 -11.68
C ASP A 285 10.32 -35.06 -12.55
N GLU A 286 9.71 -34.02 -11.99
CA GLU A 286 9.54 -32.75 -12.67
C GLU A 286 10.88 -32.02 -12.69
N ALA A 287 11.28 -31.55 -13.87
CA ALA A 287 12.53 -30.82 -14.03
C ALA A 287 12.40 -29.39 -13.46
N ALA A 288 13.43 -28.95 -12.76
CA ALA A 288 13.66 -27.56 -12.40
C ALA A 288 14.40 -26.87 -13.55
N ILE A 289 13.84 -25.76 -14.04
CA ILE A 289 14.45 -24.93 -15.08
C ILE A 289 15.05 -23.68 -14.44
N TYR A 290 16.33 -23.46 -14.69
CA TYR A 290 17.10 -22.34 -14.16
C TYR A 290 17.59 -21.44 -15.27
N LEU A 291 17.67 -20.14 -14.98
CA LEU A 291 18.62 -19.29 -15.69
C LEU A 291 20.04 -19.72 -15.31
N THR A 292 20.93 -19.88 -16.29
CA THR A 292 22.29 -20.42 -16.07
C THR A 292 23.07 -19.75 -14.93
N PRO A 293 23.04 -18.42 -14.72
CA PRO A 293 23.72 -17.79 -13.58
C PRO A 293 23.23 -18.28 -12.21
N PHE A 294 21.94 -18.54 -12.07
CA PHE A 294 21.34 -19.01 -10.81
C PHE A 294 21.65 -20.48 -10.55
N TYR A 295 21.61 -21.31 -11.60
CA TYR A 295 22.07 -22.70 -11.52
C TYR A 295 23.53 -22.78 -11.06
N GLN A 296 24.41 -22.02 -11.70
CA GLN A 296 25.82 -21.96 -11.31
C GLN A 296 25.99 -21.45 -9.87
N GLY A 297 25.19 -20.46 -9.47
CA GLY A 297 25.14 -19.97 -8.10
C GLY A 297 24.84 -21.07 -7.10
N GLU A 298 23.77 -21.83 -7.33
CA GLU A 298 23.35 -22.94 -6.47
C GLU A 298 24.41 -24.04 -6.39
N VAL A 299 24.88 -24.52 -7.55
CA VAL A 299 25.92 -25.56 -7.62
C VAL A 299 27.19 -25.13 -6.91
N ASN A 300 27.60 -23.86 -7.05
CA ASN A 300 28.80 -23.34 -6.40
C ASN A 300 28.63 -23.19 -4.89
N VAL A 301 27.45 -22.77 -4.41
CA VAL A 301 27.12 -22.73 -2.98
C VAL A 301 27.16 -24.14 -2.40
N ALA A 302 26.51 -25.12 -3.06
CA ALA A 302 26.52 -26.51 -2.64
C ALA A 302 27.93 -27.09 -2.58
N LYS A 303 28.76 -26.87 -3.62
CA LYS A 303 30.17 -27.28 -3.65
C LYS A 303 30.97 -26.67 -2.50
N ARG A 304 30.80 -25.38 -2.22
CA ARG A 304 31.49 -24.69 -1.12
C ARG A 304 31.06 -25.22 0.24
N LEU A 305 29.77 -25.45 0.46
CA LEU A 305 29.27 -26.05 1.69
C LEU A 305 29.84 -27.46 1.89
N ASN A 306 29.85 -28.29 0.86
CA ASN A 306 30.46 -29.63 0.91
C ASN A 306 31.97 -29.56 1.19
N THR A 307 32.67 -28.57 0.64
CA THR A 307 34.10 -28.34 0.93
C THR A 307 34.31 -27.98 2.40
N ILE A 308 33.45 -27.13 2.98
CA ILE A 308 33.51 -26.76 4.40
C ILE A 308 33.24 -27.98 5.29
N ILE A 309 32.19 -28.75 4.97
CA ILE A 309 31.78 -29.95 5.70
C ILE A 309 32.90 -31.01 5.66
N GLY A 310 33.46 -31.27 4.47
CA GLY A 310 34.48 -32.28 4.22
C GLY A 310 35.90 -31.90 4.63
N SER A 311 36.16 -30.65 5.00
CA SER A 311 37.49 -30.24 5.47
C SER A 311 37.92 -31.06 6.69
N PRO A 312 39.20 -31.48 6.82
CA PRO A 312 39.65 -32.27 7.97
C PRO A 312 39.86 -31.43 9.25
N GLN A 313 40.20 -30.15 9.12
CA GLN A 313 40.40 -29.27 10.28
C GLN A 313 39.06 -28.77 10.84
N ALA A 314 38.82 -28.98 12.13
CA ALA A 314 37.67 -28.43 12.83
C ALA A 314 38.13 -27.83 14.17
N ARG A 315 38.26 -26.50 14.25
CA ARG A 315 38.48 -25.80 15.54
C ARG A 315 37.37 -26.06 16.57
N LEU A 316 36.23 -26.58 16.09
CA LEU A 316 35.06 -26.94 16.88
C LEU A 316 35.07 -28.41 17.34
N ALA A 317 36.09 -29.21 16.98
CA ALA A 317 36.14 -30.63 17.35
C ALA A 317 36.21 -30.81 18.87
N ASP A 318 37.04 -30.01 19.55
CA ASP A 318 37.22 -30.08 21.00
C ASP A 318 35.95 -29.65 21.76
N LEU A 319 35.18 -28.74 21.16
CA LEU A 319 33.90 -28.31 21.71
C LEU A 319 32.86 -29.44 21.73
N ARG A 320 32.98 -30.47 20.88
CA ARG A 320 32.07 -31.63 20.90
C ARG A 320 32.18 -32.48 22.17
N LEU A 321 33.28 -32.34 22.90
CA LEU A 321 33.57 -33.07 24.14
C LEU A 321 33.01 -32.35 25.38
N ILE A 322 32.53 -31.12 25.23
CA ILE A 322 31.96 -30.33 26.33
C ILE A 322 30.52 -30.79 26.61
N ASP A 323 30.21 -30.98 27.89
CA ASP A 323 28.82 -31.15 28.34
C ASP A 323 28.08 -29.80 28.29
N PHE A 324 27.58 -29.49 27.10
CA PHE A 324 26.83 -28.26 26.83
C PHE A 324 25.59 -28.09 27.70
N GLN A 325 24.99 -29.18 28.20
CA GLN A 325 23.81 -29.07 29.04
C GLN A 325 24.18 -28.39 30.36
N THR A 326 25.31 -28.76 30.94
CA THR A 326 25.82 -28.21 32.19
C THR A 326 26.31 -26.77 32.02
N GLU A 327 27.06 -26.47 30.95
CA GLU A 327 27.56 -25.12 30.64
C GLU A 327 26.45 -24.11 30.30
N LEU A 328 25.45 -24.48 29.49
CA LEU A 328 24.33 -23.57 29.16
C LEU A 328 23.47 -23.23 30.37
N ASN A 329 23.31 -24.18 31.30
CA ASN A 329 22.62 -23.94 32.56
C ASN A 329 23.44 -23.00 33.48
N ALA A 330 24.76 -23.10 33.47
CA ALA A 330 25.67 -22.22 34.23
C ALA A 330 25.77 -20.79 33.64
N LEU A 331 25.80 -20.66 32.31
CA LEU A 331 25.77 -19.37 31.59
C LEU A 331 24.45 -18.62 31.79
N GLY A 332 23.32 -19.34 31.82
CA GLY A 332 22.03 -18.76 32.21
C GLY A 332 22.06 -18.17 33.63
N ALA A 333 22.77 -18.80 34.57
CA ALA A 333 22.88 -18.31 35.94
C ALA A 333 23.80 -17.09 36.11
N THR A 334 24.78 -16.89 35.21
CA THR A 334 25.86 -15.90 35.39
C THR A 334 25.68 -14.60 34.60
N VAL A 335 24.94 -14.61 33.48
CA VAL A 335 24.90 -13.45 32.57
C VAL A 335 23.95 -12.32 32.99
N SER A 336 23.04 -12.52 33.96
CA SER A 336 22.12 -11.43 34.36
C SER A 336 21.65 -11.51 35.82
N ASN A 337 21.68 -10.38 36.54
CA ASN A 337 20.79 -10.09 37.68
C ASN A 337 19.30 -9.96 37.25
N ARG A 338 18.89 -10.67 36.20
CA ARG A 338 17.53 -10.75 35.65
C ARG A 338 17.29 -12.22 35.29
N PRO A 339 16.07 -12.76 35.51
CA PRO A 339 15.78 -14.16 35.20
C PRO A 339 15.99 -14.40 33.70
N THR A 340 17.10 -15.03 33.33
CA THR A 340 17.35 -15.50 31.97
C THR A 340 16.26 -16.50 31.62
N ALA A 341 15.50 -16.21 30.57
CA ALA A 341 14.52 -17.12 30.02
C ALA A 341 15.20 -18.48 29.73
N ARG A 342 14.66 -19.56 30.28
CA ARG A 342 15.10 -20.93 29.94
C ARG A 342 14.92 -21.09 28.43
N LEU A 343 16.01 -21.34 27.70
CA LEU A 343 15.95 -21.69 26.28
C LEU A 343 15.10 -22.96 26.11
N SER A 344 14.25 -22.99 25.07
CA SER A 344 13.52 -24.20 24.68
C SER A 344 14.46 -25.29 24.17
N ASP A 345 14.00 -26.53 24.12
CA ASP A 345 14.83 -27.66 23.66
C ASP A 345 15.35 -27.44 22.23
N GLN A 346 14.51 -26.92 21.33
CA GLN A 346 14.92 -26.56 19.97
C GLN A 346 15.94 -25.42 19.93
N GLN A 347 15.83 -24.42 20.81
CA GLN A 347 16.81 -23.34 20.91
C GLN A 347 18.15 -23.84 21.45
N ARG A 348 18.13 -24.76 22.42
CA ARG A 348 19.35 -25.44 22.92
C ARG A 348 20.01 -26.25 21.82
N GLU A 349 19.23 -26.97 21.04
CA GLU A 349 19.72 -27.73 19.89
C GLU A 349 20.33 -26.81 18.81
N ALA A 350 19.69 -25.67 18.52
CA ALA A 350 20.22 -24.67 17.59
C ALA A 350 21.57 -24.10 18.06
N VAL A 351 21.70 -23.77 19.35
CA VAL A 351 22.98 -23.30 19.93
C VAL A 351 24.04 -24.40 19.86
N LYS A 352 23.69 -25.62 20.28
CA LYS A 352 24.59 -26.78 20.25
C LYS A 352 25.07 -27.08 18.83
N THR A 353 24.18 -27.10 17.85
CA THR A 353 24.54 -27.38 16.45
C THR A 353 25.46 -26.30 15.89
N ALA A 354 25.17 -25.02 16.13
CA ALA A 354 25.96 -23.88 15.67
C ALA A 354 27.43 -23.91 16.13
N ILE A 355 27.72 -24.49 17.30
CA ILE A 355 29.08 -24.55 17.88
C ILE A 355 29.76 -25.92 17.75
N THR A 356 29.04 -26.95 17.28
CA THR A 356 29.59 -28.32 17.11
C THR A 356 29.70 -28.76 15.64
N HIS A 357 28.96 -28.09 14.73
CA HIS A 357 28.95 -28.37 13.30
C HIS A 357 29.61 -27.22 12.53
N LYS A 358 30.25 -27.54 11.40
CA LYS A 358 30.92 -26.55 10.54
C LYS A 358 29.93 -25.73 9.72
N VAL A 359 28.77 -26.33 9.47
CA VAL A 359 27.64 -25.72 8.76
C VAL A 359 26.39 -26.07 9.58
N THR A 360 25.59 -25.06 9.89
CA THR A 360 24.29 -25.20 10.54
C THR A 360 23.29 -24.37 9.76
N VAL A 361 22.17 -24.98 9.39
CA VAL A 361 21.07 -24.30 8.72
C VAL A 361 19.98 -24.08 9.76
N LEU A 362 19.79 -22.82 10.15
CA LEU A 362 18.71 -22.43 11.05
C LEU A 362 17.54 -21.90 10.21
N THR A 363 16.49 -22.70 10.10
CA THR A 363 15.26 -22.33 9.41
C THR A 363 14.16 -22.01 10.41
N GLY A 364 13.40 -20.94 10.18
CA GLY A 364 12.19 -20.63 10.94
C GLY A 364 11.12 -20.10 10.00
N GLY A 365 9.86 -20.33 10.34
CA GLY A 365 8.74 -19.72 9.62
C GLY A 365 8.83 -18.19 9.65
N PRO A 366 8.30 -17.49 8.63
CA PRO A 366 8.23 -16.04 8.65
C PRO A 366 7.43 -15.55 9.86
N GLY A 367 8.00 -14.60 10.63
CA GLY A 367 7.29 -13.93 11.72
C GLY A 367 7.12 -14.71 13.02
N THR A 368 7.84 -15.82 13.23
CA THR A 368 7.71 -16.61 14.46
C THR A 368 8.07 -15.78 15.72
N GLY A 369 7.16 -15.80 16.68
CA GLY A 369 7.36 -15.28 18.03
C GLY A 369 6.94 -13.83 18.30
N LYS A 370 6.46 -13.04 17.32
CA LYS A 370 5.99 -11.64 17.56
C LYS A 370 4.46 -11.55 17.52
N CYS A 371 3.79 -12.14 18.50
CA CYS A 371 2.33 -12.31 18.48
C CYS A 371 1.61 -11.22 19.29
N VAL A 372 0.32 -11.05 19.00
CA VAL A 372 -0.65 -10.27 19.79
C VAL A 372 -1.78 -11.17 20.25
N SER A 373 -2.57 -10.72 21.23
CA SER A 373 -3.76 -11.44 21.68
C SER A 373 -4.82 -11.57 20.57
N GLY A 374 -5.61 -12.65 20.60
CA GLY A 374 -6.60 -12.95 19.55
C GLY A 374 -7.67 -11.89 19.35
N ASP A 375 -8.02 -11.15 20.40
CA ASP A 375 -8.98 -10.04 20.37
C ASP A 375 -8.41 -8.73 19.77
N THR A 376 -7.13 -8.72 19.40
CA THR A 376 -6.48 -7.55 18.79
C THR A 376 -7.08 -7.27 17.42
N LEU A 377 -7.65 -6.07 17.25
CA LEU A 377 -8.22 -5.63 15.97
C LEU A 377 -7.09 -5.24 15.00
N VAL A 378 -7.13 -5.84 13.81
CA VAL A 378 -6.22 -5.59 12.70
C VAL A 378 -6.98 -4.88 11.59
N MET A 379 -6.42 -3.80 11.05
CA MET A 379 -6.99 -3.13 9.89
C MET A 379 -6.63 -3.91 8.62
N THR A 380 -7.64 -4.47 7.99
CA THR A 380 -7.57 -5.21 6.73
C THR A 380 -8.22 -4.42 5.60
N ALA A 381 -8.05 -4.87 4.34
CA ALA A 381 -8.82 -4.32 3.22
C ALA A 381 -10.31 -4.60 3.36
N ASP A 382 -10.75 -5.39 4.33
CA ASP A 382 -12.14 -5.65 4.64
C ASP A 382 -12.62 -4.87 5.88
N GLY A 383 -11.78 -3.99 6.45
CA GLY A 383 -12.07 -3.24 7.67
C GLY A 383 -11.35 -3.79 8.92
N LEU A 384 -11.82 -3.40 10.10
CA LEU A 384 -11.24 -3.85 11.38
C LEU A 384 -11.75 -5.26 11.73
N ILE A 385 -10.83 -6.22 11.80
CA ILE A 385 -11.13 -7.63 12.08
C ILE A 385 -10.27 -8.09 13.27
N PRO A 386 -10.84 -8.77 14.28
CA PRO A 386 -10.04 -9.45 15.31
C PRO A 386 -9.05 -10.43 14.67
N ILE A 387 -7.79 -10.45 15.10
CA ILE A 387 -6.79 -11.32 14.49
C ILE A 387 -7.17 -12.80 14.60
N SER A 388 -7.92 -13.21 15.62
CA SER A 388 -8.46 -14.57 15.74
C SER A 388 -9.36 -14.97 14.56
N ASP A 389 -10.12 -14.01 14.02
CA ASP A 389 -11.10 -14.26 12.97
C ASP A 389 -10.43 -14.34 11.58
N LEU A 390 -9.14 -14.00 11.51
CA LEU A 390 -8.29 -14.21 10.32
C LEU A 390 -7.65 -15.61 10.30
N MET A 391 -7.87 -16.42 11.33
CA MET A 391 -7.35 -17.77 11.40
C MET A 391 -8.10 -18.66 10.37
N PRO A 392 -7.38 -19.33 9.44
CA PRO A 392 -8.02 -20.02 8.31
C PRO A 392 -8.76 -21.31 8.71
N VAL A 393 -8.45 -21.89 9.87
CA VAL A 393 -9.12 -23.09 10.40
C VAL A 393 -9.27 -22.97 11.91
N ASP A 394 -10.43 -23.36 12.44
CA ASP A 394 -10.75 -23.23 13.88
C ASP A 394 -9.81 -24.03 14.80
N SER A 395 -9.12 -25.04 14.27
CA SER A 395 -8.29 -26.00 15.02
C SER A 395 -6.81 -26.02 14.56
N MET A 396 -6.17 -24.85 14.46
CA MET A 396 -4.71 -24.79 14.27
C MET A 396 -3.96 -25.33 15.50
N GLN A 397 -2.94 -26.16 15.26
CA GLN A 397 -2.03 -26.59 16.32
C GLN A 397 -1.16 -25.42 16.78
N PRO A 398 -0.89 -25.25 18.09
CA PRO A 398 0.08 -24.28 18.56
C PRO A 398 1.43 -24.40 17.86
N ASP A 399 2.09 -23.26 17.67
CA ASP A 399 3.37 -23.12 16.99
C ASP A 399 3.36 -23.59 15.52
N SER A 400 2.26 -23.29 14.81
CA SER A 400 2.11 -23.62 13.38
C SER A 400 1.76 -22.42 12.52
N THR A 401 2.10 -22.51 11.23
CA THR A 401 1.77 -21.52 10.21
C THR A 401 0.83 -22.09 9.15
N ARG A 402 -0.10 -21.28 8.65
CA ARG A 402 -0.95 -21.61 7.50
C ARG A 402 -0.94 -20.47 6.49
N PRO A 403 -0.94 -20.76 5.17
CA PRO A 403 -1.02 -19.71 4.17
C PRO A 403 -2.37 -18.99 4.25
N ILE A 404 -2.34 -17.67 4.10
CA ILE A 404 -3.52 -16.82 3.96
C ILE A 404 -3.27 -15.81 2.83
N SER A 405 -4.32 -15.18 2.32
CA SER A 405 -4.19 -14.07 1.36
C SER A 405 -5.05 -12.89 1.82
N VAL A 406 -4.64 -12.26 2.92
CA VAL A 406 -5.37 -11.15 3.54
C VAL A 406 -4.58 -9.86 3.36
N ARG A 407 -5.21 -8.82 2.82
CA ARG A 407 -4.58 -7.50 2.73
C ARG A 407 -4.68 -6.78 4.07
N VAL A 408 -3.56 -6.48 4.68
CA VAL A 408 -3.44 -5.79 5.97
C VAL A 408 -2.77 -4.42 5.79
N GLN A 409 -3.25 -3.42 6.52
CA GLN A 409 -2.74 -2.06 6.42
C GLN A 409 -1.38 -1.95 7.12
N SER A 410 -0.38 -1.45 6.39
CA SER A 410 0.95 -1.12 6.91
C SER A 410 1.20 0.39 6.84
N ARG A 411 2.33 0.85 7.38
CA ARG A 411 2.78 2.25 7.22
C ARG A 411 2.97 2.68 5.76
N ALA A 412 3.23 1.73 4.86
CA ALA A 412 3.42 1.97 3.43
C ALA A 412 2.14 1.65 2.60
N GLY A 413 0.97 1.60 3.25
CA GLY A 413 -0.28 1.16 2.64
C GLY A 413 -0.56 -0.34 2.81
N PHE A 414 -1.60 -0.82 2.16
CA PHE A 414 -2.03 -2.22 2.25
C PHE A 414 -1.00 -3.17 1.64
N ARG A 415 -0.68 -4.25 2.36
CA ARG A 415 0.16 -5.36 1.90
C ARG A 415 -0.54 -6.70 2.13
N THR A 416 -0.28 -7.67 1.29
CA THR A 416 -0.80 -9.03 1.47
C THR A 416 0.00 -9.78 2.51
N ALA A 417 -0.66 -10.22 3.58
CA ALA A 417 -0.12 -11.21 4.50
C ALA A 417 -0.24 -12.59 3.84
N ALA A 418 0.89 -13.29 3.70
CA ALA A 418 0.97 -14.59 3.05
C ALA A 418 0.77 -15.77 4.03
N TYR A 419 0.97 -15.54 5.34
CA TYR A 419 0.88 -16.58 6.37
C TYR A 419 0.22 -16.05 7.64
N PHE A 420 -0.58 -16.90 8.26
CA PHE A 420 -1.06 -16.77 9.64
C PHE A 420 -0.23 -17.67 10.54
N TYR A 421 0.27 -17.14 11.67
CA TYR A 421 1.01 -17.91 12.67
C TYR A 421 0.20 -17.98 13.97
N TYR A 422 -0.03 -19.19 14.48
CA TYR A 422 -0.71 -19.42 15.74
C TYR A 422 0.29 -19.88 16.80
N GLY A 423 0.67 -18.97 17.72
CA GLY A 423 1.63 -19.25 18.79
C GLY A 423 1.07 -20.00 20.00
N GLY A 424 -0.24 -20.24 20.06
CA GLY A 424 -0.91 -20.82 21.24
C GLY A 424 -0.85 -19.93 22.49
N TYR A 425 -0.94 -20.55 23.66
CA TYR A 425 -0.83 -19.84 24.94
C TYR A 425 0.64 -19.51 25.26
N GLN A 426 0.94 -18.22 25.39
CA GLN A 426 2.28 -17.71 25.65
C GLN A 426 2.25 -16.67 26.76
N ALA A 427 3.38 -16.46 27.44
CA ALA A 427 3.51 -15.33 28.37
C ALA A 427 3.45 -14.01 27.59
N THR A 428 2.56 -13.10 28.01
CA THR A 428 2.32 -11.81 27.34
C THR A 428 2.72 -10.63 28.23
N ARG A 429 2.87 -9.46 27.61
CA ARG A 429 2.86 -8.17 28.27
C ARG A 429 1.69 -7.35 27.76
N ARG A 430 1.01 -6.67 28.69
CA ARG A 430 -0.06 -5.74 28.39
C ARG A 430 0.44 -4.31 28.53
N LEU A 431 0.42 -3.57 27.43
CA LEU A 431 0.66 -2.14 27.39
C LEU A 431 -0.68 -1.42 27.57
N ALA A 432 -0.70 -0.39 28.42
CA ALA A 432 -1.84 0.48 28.63
C ALA A 432 -1.39 1.95 28.61
N THR A 433 -2.05 2.75 27.78
CA THR A 433 -1.81 4.20 27.68
C THR A 433 -2.63 4.97 28.72
N ALA A 434 -2.25 6.22 29.00
CA ALA A 434 -3.01 7.09 29.91
C ALA A 434 -4.42 7.40 29.39
N GLU A 435 -4.61 7.35 28.07
CA GLU A 435 -5.88 7.52 27.35
C GLU A 435 -6.75 6.25 27.39
N GLY A 436 -6.21 5.11 27.82
CA GLY A 436 -6.94 3.85 27.97
C GLY A 436 -6.84 2.86 26.80
N PHE A 437 -6.08 3.18 25.75
CA PHE A 437 -5.74 2.21 24.71
C PHE A 437 -4.85 1.11 25.29
N THR A 438 -5.13 -0.13 24.89
CA THR A 438 -4.38 -1.30 25.34
C THR A 438 -3.97 -2.20 24.19
N LEU A 439 -2.77 -2.77 24.28
CA LEU A 439 -2.26 -3.80 23.41
C LEU A 439 -1.66 -4.91 24.27
N GLU A 440 -1.99 -6.16 23.96
CA GLU A 440 -1.40 -7.32 24.63
C GLU A 440 -0.69 -8.20 23.58
N GLY A 441 0.54 -8.58 23.88
CA GLY A 441 1.34 -9.40 22.96
C GLY A 441 2.56 -10.00 23.62
N THR A 442 3.36 -10.74 22.86
CA THR A 442 4.58 -11.37 23.36
C THR A 442 5.63 -10.31 23.74
N PRO A 443 6.55 -10.59 24.70
CA PRO A 443 7.56 -9.64 25.16
C PRO A 443 8.36 -8.96 24.03
N ASN A 444 8.68 -9.71 22.98
CA ASN A 444 9.42 -9.27 21.79
C ASN A 444 8.54 -8.63 20.69
N HIS A 445 7.21 -8.58 20.85
CA HIS A 445 6.32 -7.87 19.94
C HIS A 445 6.69 -6.38 19.94
N ARG A 446 6.71 -5.74 18.77
CA ARG A 446 7.25 -4.39 18.63
C ARG A 446 6.14 -3.37 18.42
N VAL A 447 6.26 -2.22 19.06
CA VAL A 447 5.45 -1.03 18.83
C VAL A 447 6.36 0.14 18.46
N ILE A 448 5.76 1.20 17.91
CA ILE A 448 6.50 2.42 17.61
C ILE A 448 6.45 3.32 18.84
N VAL A 449 7.61 3.73 19.31
CA VAL A 449 7.81 4.65 20.43
C VAL A 449 8.37 5.97 19.88
N ALA A 450 7.91 7.10 20.40
CA ALA A 450 8.51 8.39 20.10
C ALA A 450 9.86 8.52 20.82
N THR A 451 10.92 8.78 20.07
CA THR A 451 12.28 9.03 20.58
C THR A 451 12.78 10.40 20.15
N GLU A 452 13.89 10.87 20.72
CA GLU A 452 14.51 12.16 20.40
C GLU A 452 14.97 12.23 18.93
N HIS A 453 15.20 11.07 18.31
CA HIS A 453 15.57 10.91 16.91
C HIS A 453 14.37 10.60 15.99
N GLY A 454 13.14 10.68 16.52
CA GLY A 454 11.91 10.36 15.82
C GLY A 454 11.30 9.00 16.21
N PRO A 455 10.23 8.57 15.53
CA PRO A 455 9.53 7.33 15.85
C PRO A 455 10.38 6.09 15.52
N ALA A 456 10.66 5.26 16.53
CA ALA A 456 11.47 4.06 16.40
C ALA A 456 10.72 2.81 16.90
N TRP A 457 11.08 1.63 16.38
CA TRP A 457 10.52 0.36 16.83
C TRP A 457 11.19 -0.10 18.13
N GLN A 458 10.39 -0.47 19.13
CA GLN A 458 10.84 -1.01 20.40
C GLN A 458 9.96 -2.20 20.81
N SER A 459 10.55 -3.21 21.44
CA SER A 459 9.82 -4.39 21.93
C SER A 459 9.06 -4.07 23.23
N LEU A 460 7.93 -4.75 23.45
CA LEU A 460 7.04 -4.54 24.60
C LEU A 460 7.76 -4.70 25.95
N ASP A 461 8.77 -5.57 26.04
CA ASP A 461 9.59 -5.77 27.24
C ASP A 461 10.57 -4.65 27.57
N HIS A 462 10.86 -3.78 26.60
CA HIS A 462 11.72 -2.61 26.78
C HIS A 462 10.95 -1.32 27.03
N ILE A 463 9.61 -1.33 26.95
CA ILE A 463 8.79 -0.13 27.16
C ILE A 463 8.65 0.15 28.65
N GLN A 464 8.78 1.42 29.03
CA GLN A 464 8.65 1.89 30.39
C GLN A 464 7.45 2.84 30.55
N SER A 465 6.94 2.94 31.77
CA SER A 465 5.88 3.91 32.10
C SER A 465 6.37 5.33 31.84
N GLY A 466 5.63 6.08 31.02
CA GLY A 466 5.98 7.44 30.60
C GLY A 466 6.42 7.54 29.13
N ASP A 467 6.71 6.40 28.48
CA ASP A 467 6.99 6.35 27.05
C ASP A 467 5.73 6.69 26.23
N TYR A 468 5.94 7.39 25.11
CA TYR A 468 4.87 7.73 24.17
C TYR A 468 4.87 6.74 23.03
N VAL A 469 3.78 5.99 22.87
CA VAL A 469 3.60 5.02 21.78
C VAL A 469 2.72 5.59 20.67
N ALA A 470 2.98 5.17 19.43
CA ALA A 470 2.17 5.57 18.30
C ALA A 470 0.80 4.87 18.33
N ILE A 471 -0.25 5.64 18.04
CA ILE A 471 -1.61 5.12 17.84
C ILE A 471 -1.91 5.14 16.35
N PHE A 472 -2.35 3.99 15.83
CA PHE A 472 -2.74 3.85 14.45
C PHE A 472 -4.10 4.53 14.17
N ARG A 473 -4.18 5.33 13.09
CA ARG A 473 -5.43 5.96 12.62
C ARG A 473 -5.91 5.22 11.37
N PRO A 474 -7.03 4.49 11.44
CA PRO A 474 -7.43 3.63 10.33
C PRO A 474 -7.99 4.42 9.14
N THR A 475 -7.82 3.87 7.93
CA THR A 475 -8.49 4.33 6.71
C THR A 475 -9.49 3.24 6.29
N PRO A 476 -10.73 3.55 5.88
CA PRO A 476 -11.81 2.57 5.78
C PRO A 476 -11.84 1.80 4.45
N CYS A 477 -12.51 0.64 4.46
CA CYS A 477 -12.94 -0.11 3.28
C CYS A 477 -14.41 -0.58 3.41
N TYR A 478 -15.01 -1.12 2.34
CA TYR A 478 -16.45 -1.03 2.05
C TYR A 478 -17.22 -2.35 2.16
N ASP A 479 -18.41 -2.26 2.75
CA ASP A 479 -19.57 -3.14 2.53
C ASP A 479 -20.87 -2.31 2.59
N PHE A 480 -21.96 -2.78 1.97
CA PHE A 480 -23.21 -2.01 1.89
C PHE A 480 -24.10 -2.22 3.13
N VAL A 481 -24.09 -1.22 4.01
CA VAL A 481 -25.06 -0.99 5.07
C VAL A 481 -25.82 0.32 4.78
N PRO A 482 -27.16 0.36 4.67
CA PRO A 482 -27.86 1.63 4.63
C PRO A 482 -27.66 2.43 5.92
N GLU A 483 -27.30 3.70 5.79
CA GLU A 483 -27.01 4.59 6.93
C GLU A 483 -28.15 4.69 7.96
N PRO A 484 -29.44 4.76 7.58
CA PRO A 484 -30.53 4.73 8.55
C PRO A 484 -30.53 3.45 9.38
N PHE A 485 -30.21 2.31 8.76
CA PHE A 485 -30.13 1.04 9.49
C PHE A 485 -28.91 1.00 10.41
N ALA A 486 -27.76 1.57 10.01
CA ALA A 486 -26.61 1.72 10.91
C ALA A 486 -26.95 2.55 12.15
N TYR A 487 -27.65 3.68 11.99
CA TYR A 487 -28.12 4.50 13.11
C TYR A 487 -29.07 3.71 14.03
N PHE A 488 -30.01 2.96 13.47
CA PHE A 488 -30.87 2.04 14.22
C PHE A 488 -30.08 0.97 14.99
N LEU A 489 -29.04 0.38 14.39
CA LEU A 489 -28.17 -0.58 15.08
C LEU A 489 -27.40 0.07 16.24
N GLY A 490 -27.02 1.33 16.10
CA GLY A 490 -26.44 2.15 17.18
C GLY A 490 -27.40 2.33 18.34
N LEU A 491 -28.63 2.78 18.06
CA LEU A 491 -29.70 2.90 19.06
C LEU A 491 -29.99 1.55 19.75
N PHE A 492 -30.02 0.47 18.97
CA PHE A 492 -30.24 -0.86 19.53
C PHE A 492 -29.09 -1.29 20.44
N THR A 493 -27.85 -0.94 20.08
CA THR A 493 -26.67 -1.32 20.84
C THR A 493 -26.62 -0.63 22.21
N GLY A 494 -27.03 0.64 22.30
CA GLY A 494 -27.26 1.33 23.58
C GLY A 494 -28.52 0.81 24.28
N ASP A 495 -29.66 1.40 23.96
CA ASP A 495 -30.92 1.23 24.70
C ASP A 495 -31.83 0.08 24.21
N GLY A 496 -31.48 -0.56 23.10
CA GLY A 496 -32.32 -1.60 22.51
C GLY A 496 -32.40 -2.89 23.33
N ASN A 497 -33.55 -3.55 23.30
CA ASN A 497 -33.75 -4.87 23.89
C ASN A 497 -34.34 -5.84 22.86
N ALA A 498 -33.96 -7.11 22.92
CA ALA A 498 -34.61 -8.14 22.13
C ALA A 498 -36.02 -8.42 22.69
N ASP A 499 -37.06 -8.51 21.83
CA ASP A 499 -38.42 -8.91 22.25
C ASP A 499 -38.45 -10.41 22.55
N ARG A 500 -37.99 -10.78 23.76
CA ARG A 500 -37.94 -12.18 24.21
C ARG A 500 -39.31 -12.59 24.77
N ARG A 501 -40.00 -13.49 24.07
CA ARG A 501 -41.27 -14.09 24.52
C ARG A 501 -41.11 -15.58 24.79
N GLY A 502 -40.57 -15.90 25.97
CA GLY A 502 -40.37 -17.28 26.41
C GLY A 502 -39.49 -18.09 25.45
N ALA A 503 -39.90 -19.31 25.11
CA ALA A 503 -39.17 -20.23 24.24
C ALA A 503 -39.26 -19.91 22.73
N ARG A 504 -39.98 -18.84 22.33
CA ARG A 504 -40.14 -18.49 20.91
C ARG A 504 -38.89 -17.78 20.39
N PRO A 505 -38.47 -18.03 19.13
CA PRO A 505 -37.35 -17.32 18.53
C PRO A 505 -37.64 -15.82 18.51
N THR A 506 -36.65 -15.03 18.95
CA THR A 506 -36.73 -13.57 18.90
C THR A 506 -36.81 -13.11 17.45
N THR A 507 -37.90 -12.40 17.12
CA THR A 507 -38.18 -11.88 15.77
C THR A 507 -38.23 -10.35 15.71
N GLY A 508 -38.39 -9.70 16.86
CA GLY A 508 -38.47 -8.24 16.98
C GLY A 508 -37.52 -7.69 18.03
N VAL A 509 -37.33 -6.37 18.00
CA VAL A 509 -36.57 -5.62 18.99
C VAL A 509 -37.37 -4.43 19.49
N ILE A 510 -37.00 -3.96 20.68
CA ILE A 510 -37.68 -2.90 21.40
C ILE A 510 -36.68 -1.76 21.59
N ILE A 511 -37.09 -0.53 21.26
CA ILE A 511 -36.34 0.69 21.56
C ILE A 511 -37.25 1.60 22.38
N THR A 512 -36.76 2.07 23.52
CA THR A 512 -37.48 3.02 24.37
C THR A 512 -36.76 4.36 24.32
N SER A 513 -37.46 5.43 23.97
CA SER A 513 -36.86 6.77 23.92
C SER A 513 -37.85 7.85 24.35
N ALA A 514 -37.32 8.89 25.01
CA ALA A 514 -38.05 10.09 25.38
C ALA A 514 -37.84 11.26 24.40
N ASP A 515 -36.96 11.11 23.41
CA ASP A 515 -36.54 12.18 22.51
C ASP A 515 -37.36 12.15 21.19
N PRO A 516 -38.07 13.24 20.81
CA PRO A 516 -38.89 13.32 19.59
C PRO A 516 -38.15 13.04 18.29
N GLU A 517 -36.86 13.38 18.22
CA GLU A 517 -36.01 13.16 17.04
C GLU A 517 -35.77 11.67 16.80
N ILE A 518 -35.71 10.86 17.88
CA ILE A 518 -35.67 9.39 17.76
C ILE A 518 -37.04 8.87 17.31
N TRP A 519 -38.14 9.47 17.77
CA TRP A 519 -39.49 9.09 17.34
C TRP A 519 -39.68 9.28 15.84
N SER A 520 -39.36 10.47 15.32
CA SER A 520 -39.43 10.77 13.88
C SER A 520 -38.52 9.84 13.08
N PHE A 521 -37.29 9.58 13.53
CA PHE A 521 -36.43 8.60 12.87
C PHE A 521 -37.09 7.21 12.76
N LEU A 522 -37.67 6.70 13.86
CA LEU A 522 -38.28 5.37 13.89
C LEU A 522 -39.58 5.32 13.07
N GLU A 523 -40.32 6.42 12.97
CA GLU A 523 -41.62 6.51 12.28
C GLU A 523 -41.48 6.83 10.78
N ASP A 524 -40.46 7.58 10.39
CA ASP A 524 -40.33 8.12 9.03
C ASP A 524 -39.18 7.47 8.24
N GLU A 525 -38.02 7.25 8.86
CA GLU A 525 -36.79 6.80 8.17
C GLU A 525 -36.55 5.29 8.23
N LEU A 526 -37.04 4.62 9.28
CA LEU A 526 -36.89 3.17 9.44
C LEU A 526 -37.91 2.34 8.61
N PRO A 527 -39.20 2.73 8.46
CA PRO A 527 -40.17 1.96 7.67
C PRO A 527 -39.87 1.83 6.17
N PRO A 528 -39.25 2.81 5.48
CA PRO A 528 -38.76 2.64 4.11
C PRO A 528 -37.78 1.48 3.91
N LEU A 529 -37.10 1.03 4.98
CA LEU A 529 -36.28 -0.18 4.99
C LEU A 529 -37.13 -1.46 5.11
N THR A 530 -38.43 -1.35 4.83
CA THR A 530 -39.45 -2.41 4.83
C THR A 530 -39.75 -3.03 6.20
N PHE A 531 -39.36 -2.41 7.32
CA PHE A 531 -39.68 -2.92 8.67
C PHE A 531 -41.04 -2.42 9.19
N THR A 532 -41.73 -3.24 9.99
CA THR A 532 -42.91 -2.81 10.75
C THR A 532 -42.48 -2.11 12.04
N VAL A 533 -42.95 -0.89 12.27
CA VAL A 533 -42.71 -0.12 13.49
C VAL A 533 -44.07 0.16 14.15
N ASN A 534 -44.22 -0.24 15.41
CA ASN A 534 -45.39 0.07 16.23
C ASN A 534 -44.91 0.67 17.54
N HIS A 535 -45.69 1.51 18.20
CA HIS A 535 -45.34 2.03 19.51
C HIS A 535 -46.51 1.96 20.48
N LYS A 536 -46.20 2.00 21.78
CA LYS A 536 -47.14 2.28 22.86
C LYS A 536 -46.70 3.56 23.57
N SER A 537 -47.66 4.40 23.93
CA SER A 537 -47.44 5.61 24.73
C SER A 537 -48.34 5.60 25.95
N ASP A 538 -47.76 5.74 27.13
CA ASP A 538 -48.49 6.18 28.32
C ASP A 538 -48.29 7.69 28.48
N SER A 539 -49.34 8.40 28.91
CA SER A 539 -49.34 9.86 29.00
C SER A 539 -48.21 10.38 29.91
N GLY A 540 -47.22 11.05 29.30
CA GLY A 540 -46.12 11.73 29.99
C GLY A 540 -44.79 10.95 30.11
N GLN A 541 -44.66 9.76 29.49
CA GLN A 541 -43.42 8.97 29.52
C GLN A 541 -42.84 8.65 28.14
N ALA A 542 -41.58 8.17 28.15
CA ALA A 542 -40.85 7.67 26.99
C ALA A 542 -41.70 6.70 26.16
N ARG A 543 -41.65 6.82 24.83
CA ARG A 543 -42.35 5.91 23.91
C ARG A 543 -41.58 4.61 23.78
N CYS A 544 -42.30 3.50 23.84
CA CYS A 544 -41.75 2.15 23.63
C CYS A 544 -42.10 1.68 22.21
N TYR A 545 -41.08 1.58 21.35
CA TYR A 545 -41.20 1.14 19.96
C TYR A 545 -40.89 -0.34 19.83
N TYR A 546 -41.78 -1.07 19.17
CA TYR A 546 -41.65 -2.46 18.76
C TYR A 546 -41.33 -2.51 17.26
N ILE A 547 -40.10 -2.87 16.93
CA ILE A 547 -39.62 -3.04 15.56
C ILE A 547 -39.68 -4.54 15.22
N GLY A 548 -40.45 -4.86 14.18
CA GLY A 548 -40.88 -6.21 13.86
C GLY A 548 -40.44 -6.69 12.48
N ARG A 549 -41.38 -7.25 11.72
CA ARG A 549 -41.09 -7.99 10.49
C ARG A 549 -40.79 -7.08 9.32
N ARG A 550 -40.00 -7.61 8.38
CA ARG A 550 -39.90 -7.04 7.03
C ARG A 550 -41.21 -7.32 6.28
N ARG A 551 -41.93 -6.31 5.77
CA ARG A 551 -43.17 -6.49 4.98
C ARG A 551 -42.87 -7.43 3.80
N GLY A 552 -43.62 -8.53 3.69
CA GLY A 552 -43.52 -9.48 2.56
C GLY A 552 -42.46 -10.58 2.68
N CYS A 553 -41.71 -10.71 3.77
CA CYS A 553 -40.71 -11.78 3.95
C CYS A 553 -41.03 -12.68 5.16
N GLY A 554 -40.64 -13.97 5.09
CA GLY A 554 -40.93 -15.03 6.07
C GLY A 554 -40.42 -14.82 7.51
N SER A 555 -40.48 -15.87 8.33
CA SER A 555 -40.47 -15.90 9.81
C SER A 555 -39.30 -15.26 10.58
N GLY A 556 -38.30 -14.66 9.93
CA GLY A 556 -37.07 -14.16 10.57
C GLY A 556 -37.15 -12.78 11.24
N GLY A 557 -37.98 -11.87 10.72
CA GLY A 557 -38.12 -10.49 11.21
C GLY A 557 -36.83 -9.64 11.21
N VAL A 558 -36.85 -8.45 11.83
CA VAL A 558 -35.66 -7.58 11.96
C VAL A 558 -34.51 -8.29 12.68
N ALA A 559 -34.82 -9.19 13.62
CA ALA A 559 -33.85 -10.01 14.33
C ALA A 559 -32.98 -10.87 13.39
N ALA A 560 -33.55 -11.42 12.31
CA ALA A 560 -32.77 -12.20 11.34
C ALA A 560 -31.80 -11.31 10.54
N VAL A 561 -32.26 -10.13 10.10
CA VAL A 561 -31.41 -9.16 9.39
C VAL A 561 -30.27 -8.69 10.29
N MET A 562 -30.57 -8.40 11.56
CA MET A 562 -29.56 -8.02 12.55
C MET A 562 -28.53 -9.14 12.76
N ARG A 563 -28.95 -10.42 12.86
CA ARG A 563 -28.02 -11.55 12.98
C ARG A 563 -27.13 -11.71 11.75
N GLU A 564 -27.68 -11.60 10.55
CA GLU A 564 -26.93 -11.64 9.29
C GLU A 564 -25.83 -10.56 9.25
N TRP A 565 -26.03 -9.48 9.99
CA TRP A 565 -25.11 -8.35 10.06
C TRP A 565 -24.11 -8.41 11.21
N GLY A 566 -24.13 -9.51 11.96
CA GLY A 566 -23.23 -9.75 13.10
C GLY A 566 -23.75 -9.18 14.42
N CYS A 567 -25.01 -8.73 14.50
CA CYS A 567 -25.61 -8.36 15.78
C CYS A 567 -25.99 -9.63 16.56
N GLN A 568 -25.40 -9.81 17.73
CA GLN A 568 -25.87 -10.81 18.69
C GLN A 568 -26.98 -10.19 19.56
N LEU A 569 -28.16 -10.80 19.59
CA LEU A 569 -29.35 -10.32 20.35
C LEU A 569 -29.22 -10.64 21.85
N LEU A 570 -28.13 -10.18 22.44
CA LEU A 570 -27.72 -10.45 23.81
C LEU A 570 -28.13 -9.32 24.75
N THR A 571 -27.94 -9.55 26.05
CA THR A 571 -28.12 -8.51 27.08
C THR A 571 -27.05 -7.44 26.95
N SER A 572 -27.30 -6.21 27.43
CA SER A 572 -26.41 -5.06 27.26
C SER A 572 -24.96 -5.30 27.69
N ARG A 573 -24.71 -6.22 28.64
CA ARG A 573 -23.37 -6.62 29.10
C ARG A 573 -22.55 -7.41 28.07
N HIS A 574 -23.21 -8.02 27.09
CA HIS A 574 -22.59 -8.90 26.10
C HIS A 574 -22.83 -8.44 24.67
N LYS A 575 -23.52 -7.32 24.45
CA LYS A 575 -23.66 -6.75 23.11
C LYS A 575 -22.28 -6.42 22.53
N THR A 576 -22.12 -6.64 21.24
CA THR A 576 -20.91 -6.29 20.48
C THR A 576 -21.28 -5.35 19.35
N ILE A 577 -20.31 -4.58 18.86
CA ILE A 577 -20.50 -3.81 17.63
C ILE A 577 -20.59 -4.82 16.48
N PRO A 578 -21.61 -4.75 15.61
CA PRO A 578 -21.80 -5.73 14.56
C PRO A 578 -20.61 -5.74 13.59
N THR A 579 -20.16 -6.94 13.18
CA THR A 579 -18.98 -7.07 12.30
C THR A 579 -19.15 -6.29 11.00
N LYS A 580 -20.36 -6.27 10.41
CA LYS A 580 -20.62 -5.47 9.19
C LYS A 580 -20.50 -3.94 9.42
N ILE A 581 -20.68 -3.45 10.65
CA ILE A 581 -20.42 -2.03 10.98
C ILE A 581 -18.91 -1.77 11.10
N LEU A 582 -18.15 -2.69 11.72
CA LEU A 582 -16.69 -2.57 11.80
C LEU A 582 -16.02 -2.59 10.42
N ARG A 583 -16.63 -3.33 9.49
CA ARG A 583 -16.26 -3.40 8.07
C ARG A 583 -16.91 -2.32 7.19
N GLY A 584 -17.77 -1.48 7.77
CA GLY A 584 -18.55 -0.48 7.05
C GLY A 584 -17.77 0.78 6.65
N THR A 585 -18.38 1.57 5.78
CA THR A 585 -17.89 2.88 5.32
C THR A 585 -17.85 3.91 6.46
N PRO A 586 -17.10 5.04 6.31
CA PRO A 586 -17.13 6.14 7.27
C PRO A 586 -18.53 6.60 7.60
N SER A 587 -19.39 6.70 6.58
CA SER A 587 -20.76 7.20 6.74
C SER A 587 -21.62 6.23 7.56
N GLN A 588 -21.43 4.92 7.37
CA GLN A 588 -22.14 3.90 8.14
C GLN A 588 -21.65 3.85 9.59
N LYS A 589 -20.33 3.89 9.81
CA LYS A 589 -19.74 3.94 11.15
C LYS A 589 -20.15 5.22 11.88
N HIS A 590 -20.19 6.35 11.16
CA HIS A 590 -20.70 7.63 11.62
C HIS A 590 -22.14 7.48 12.12
N SER A 591 -23.04 6.97 11.27
CA SER A 591 -24.45 6.81 11.60
C SER A 591 -24.65 5.86 12.79
N PHE A 592 -23.90 4.76 12.84
CA PHE A 592 -23.91 3.85 14.00
C PHE A 592 -23.45 4.54 15.29
N LEU A 593 -22.33 5.26 15.25
CA LEU A 593 -21.81 5.98 16.42
C LEU A 593 -22.80 7.06 16.87
N MET A 594 -23.40 7.82 15.95
CA MET A 594 -24.42 8.80 16.27
C MET A 594 -25.60 8.15 17.01
N GLY A 595 -26.15 7.03 16.52
CA GLY A 595 -27.23 6.32 17.19
C GLY A 595 -26.84 5.76 18.57
N LEU A 596 -25.60 5.27 18.71
CA LEU A 596 -25.09 4.80 20.00
C LEU A 596 -24.93 5.92 21.03
N PHE A 597 -24.52 7.12 20.60
CA PHE A 597 -24.40 8.29 21.48
C PHE A 597 -25.75 9.00 21.71
N ASP A 598 -26.70 8.90 20.80
CA ASP A 598 -28.06 9.40 21.01
C ASP A 598 -28.86 8.54 21.99
N SER A 599 -28.54 7.26 22.14
CA SER A 599 -29.06 6.41 23.22
C SER A 599 -28.36 6.70 24.56
N ASP A 600 -27.23 6.03 24.82
CA ASP A 600 -26.54 6.04 26.12
C ASP A 600 -25.55 7.22 26.31
N GLY A 601 -25.33 8.03 25.27
CA GLY A 601 -24.40 9.14 25.30
C GLY A 601 -24.98 10.40 25.97
N THR A 602 -24.10 11.20 26.56
CA THR A 602 -24.44 12.45 27.23
C THR A 602 -23.51 13.57 26.77
N ALA A 603 -24.03 14.80 26.76
CA ALA A 603 -23.26 16.02 26.51
C ALA A 603 -23.40 16.94 27.73
N ASP A 604 -22.30 17.22 28.43
CA ASP A 604 -22.30 18.02 29.66
C ASP A 604 -22.64 19.48 29.34
N LYS A 605 -23.61 20.02 30.07
CA LYS A 605 -24.08 21.40 29.93
C LYS A 605 -23.06 22.47 30.32
N ARG A 606 -22.04 22.11 31.10
CA ARG A 606 -21.05 23.04 31.66
C ARG A 606 -19.92 23.34 30.69
N ASP A 607 -19.41 22.30 30.03
CA ASP A 607 -18.19 22.39 29.22
C ASP A 607 -18.31 21.71 27.85
N GLY A 608 -19.49 21.19 27.50
CA GLY A 608 -19.73 20.51 26.22
C GLY A 608 -19.08 19.13 26.12
N THR A 609 -18.52 18.59 27.21
CA THR A 609 -17.88 17.26 27.23
C THR A 609 -18.86 16.17 26.79
N VAL A 610 -18.44 15.32 25.85
CA VAL A 610 -19.24 14.18 25.39
C VAL A 610 -18.82 12.92 26.14
N GLU A 611 -19.76 12.23 26.78
CA GLU A 611 -19.50 11.00 27.52
C GLU A 611 -20.41 9.86 27.05
N LEU A 612 -19.88 8.63 26.99
CA LEU A 612 -20.63 7.40 26.81
C LEU A 612 -20.30 6.45 27.98
N GLY A 613 -21.31 6.09 28.78
CA GLY A 613 -21.13 5.28 29.98
C GLY A 613 -21.80 3.92 29.84
N MET A 614 -21.04 2.82 29.92
CA MET A 614 -21.60 1.47 29.75
C MET A 614 -20.94 0.46 30.71
N SER A 615 -21.65 -0.64 30.99
CA SER A 615 -21.11 -1.78 31.78
C SER A 615 -20.33 -2.79 30.94
N ASN A 616 -20.18 -2.54 29.63
CA ASN A 616 -19.46 -3.41 28.72
C ASN A 616 -18.14 -2.74 28.30
N TYR A 617 -17.04 -3.15 28.95
CA TYR A 617 -15.71 -2.62 28.68
C TYR A 617 -15.23 -2.90 27.26
N SER A 618 -15.46 -4.12 26.76
CA SER A 618 -15.00 -4.55 25.43
C SER A 618 -15.65 -3.69 24.33
N LEU A 619 -16.95 -3.46 24.42
CA LEU A 619 -17.66 -2.60 23.48
C LEU A 619 -17.14 -1.16 23.51
N LEU A 620 -16.93 -0.57 24.71
CA LEU A 620 -16.37 0.78 24.82
C LEU A 620 -14.94 0.89 24.27
N LYS A 621 -14.12 -0.17 24.40
CA LYS A 621 -12.79 -0.25 23.79
C LYS A 621 -12.91 -0.24 22.26
N THR A 622 -13.86 -0.98 21.69
CA THR A 622 -14.11 -0.95 20.24
C THR A 622 -14.62 0.42 19.77
N VAL A 623 -15.54 1.06 20.51
CA VAL A 623 -15.99 2.44 20.21
C VAL A 623 -14.80 3.42 20.25
N GLN A 624 -13.92 3.31 21.25
CA GLN A 624 -12.72 4.14 21.36
C GLN A 624 -11.84 4.03 20.10
N ILE A 625 -11.70 2.82 19.54
CA ILE A 625 -10.94 2.57 18.32
C ILE A 625 -11.67 3.14 17.09
N MET A 626 -12.99 2.96 16.98
CA MET A 626 -13.78 3.51 15.87
C MET A 626 -13.69 5.05 15.80
N LEU A 627 -13.66 5.72 16.94
CA LEU A 627 -13.53 7.19 17.01
C LEU A 627 -12.20 7.70 16.41
N LEU A 628 -11.14 6.88 16.39
CA LEU A 628 -9.87 7.24 15.76
C LEU A 628 -9.98 7.41 14.24
N GLU A 629 -10.91 6.71 13.57
CA GLU A 629 -11.19 6.89 12.14
C GLU A 629 -11.70 8.30 11.85
N PHE A 630 -12.42 8.89 12.80
CA PHE A 630 -12.89 10.27 12.75
C PHE A 630 -11.89 11.25 13.36
N GLY A 631 -10.68 10.80 13.69
CA GLY A 631 -9.62 11.62 14.31
C GLY A 631 -9.93 12.07 15.74
N ILE A 632 -10.89 11.43 16.42
CA ILE A 632 -11.32 11.75 17.78
C ILE A 632 -10.59 10.82 18.75
N ILE A 633 -9.81 11.41 19.65
CA ILE A 633 -9.15 10.69 20.73
C ILE A 633 -10.03 10.77 21.98
N ALA A 634 -10.66 9.64 22.31
CA ALA A 634 -11.49 9.51 23.50
C ALA A 634 -10.72 8.86 24.66
N ILE A 635 -11.05 9.25 25.89
CA ILE A 635 -10.43 8.74 27.12
C ILE A 635 -11.38 7.72 27.76
N LEU A 636 -10.92 6.49 27.95
CA LEU A 636 -11.69 5.42 28.61
C LEU A 636 -11.22 5.22 30.05
N ARG A 637 -12.14 5.35 31.01
CA ARG A 637 -11.87 5.18 32.46
C ARG A 637 -12.93 4.32 33.14
N GLU A 638 -12.53 3.59 34.17
CA GLU A 638 -13.46 2.91 35.07
C GLU A 638 -14.16 3.91 36.00
N LYS A 639 -15.47 3.75 36.25
CA LYS A 639 -16.19 4.56 37.22
C LYS A 639 -15.98 3.97 38.63
N PRO A 640 -15.54 4.76 39.62
CA PRO A 640 -15.37 4.26 40.98
C PRO A 640 -16.68 3.68 41.54
N ARG A 641 -16.60 2.52 42.20
CA ARG A 641 -17.71 1.88 42.96
C ARG A 641 -18.90 1.37 42.14
N VAL A 642 -18.88 1.51 40.82
CA VAL A 642 -19.91 0.97 39.92
C VAL A 642 -19.16 0.16 38.86
N ARG A 643 -19.48 -1.13 38.67
CA ARG A 643 -18.87 -1.99 37.63
C ARG A 643 -19.26 -1.51 36.21
N SER A 644 -18.75 -0.35 35.83
CA SER A 644 -19.08 0.38 34.62
C SER A 644 -17.91 1.29 34.23
N TRP A 645 -17.83 1.59 32.94
CA TRP A 645 -16.77 2.40 32.37
C TRP A 645 -17.37 3.63 31.69
N ARG A 646 -16.54 4.65 31.53
CA ARG A 646 -16.87 5.92 30.90
C ARG A 646 -15.86 6.21 29.81
N LEU A 647 -16.34 6.34 28.60
CA LEU A 647 -15.61 6.91 27.48
C LEU A 647 -15.92 8.41 27.40
N THR A 648 -14.90 9.25 27.29
CA THR A 648 -15.03 10.71 27.40
C THR A 648 -14.26 11.41 26.27
N CYS A 649 -14.92 12.30 25.53
CA CYS A 649 -14.28 13.23 24.59
C CYS A 649 -14.34 14.64 25.20
N ARG A 650 -13.20 15.32 25.31
CA ARG A 650 -13.09 16.66 25.94
C ARG A 650 -12.39 17.64 25.01
N GLY A 651 -12.65 18.94 25.21
CA GLY A 651 -11.97 20.03 24.51
C GLY A 651 -12.04 19.86 23.00
N GLU A 652 -10.88 19.86 22.35
CA GLU A 652 -10.76 19.70 20.89
C GLU A 652 -11.36 18.39 20.38
N ASN A 653 -11.20 17.27 21.10
CA ASN A 653 -11.79 15.99 20.70
C ASN A 653 -13.32 16.00 20.83
N ALA A 654 -13.88 16.76 21.76
CA ALA A 654 -15.34 16.98 21.82
C ALA A 654 -15.80 17.85 20.64
N ARG A 655 -15.04 18.89 20.26
CA ARG A 655 -15.32 19.71 19.07
C ARG A 655 -15.35 18.85 17.80
N LEU A 656 -14.32 18.03 17.60
CA LEU A 656 -14.26 17.07 16.48
C LEU A 656 -15.42 16.09 16.53
N PHE A 657 -15.85 15.65 17.71
CA PHE A 657 -17.04 14.82 17.86
C PHE A 657 -18.29 15.53 17.33
N TYR A 658 -18.61 16.75 17.78
CA TYR A 658 -19.81 17.46 17.30
C TYR A 658 -19.78 17.76 15.79
N GLU A 659 -18.59 17.94 15.22
CA GLU A 659 -18.41 18.26 13.80
C GLU A 659 -18.43 17.03 12.89
N ARG A 660 -17.88 15.91 13.35
CA ARG A 660 -17.65 14.71 12.52
C ARG A 660 -18.57 13.55 12.82
N ILE A 661 -19.26 13.56 13.96
CA ILE A 661 -20.25 12.55 14.37
C ILE A 661 -21.57 13.23 14.76
N GLY A 662 -21.51 14.16 15.71
CA GLY A 662 -22.68 14.90 16.17
C GLY A 662 -23.71 14.03 16.89
N PHE A 663 -24.87 14.64 17.12
CA PHE A 663 -26.07 14.05 17.68
C PHE A 663 -27.25 14.39 16.78
N LYS A 664 -28.18 13.45 16.63
CA LYS A 664 -29.49 13.73 16.04
C LYS A 664 -30.39 14.46 17.03
N ILE A 665 -30.22 14.22 18.32
CA ILE A 665 -30.95 14.90 19.40
C ILE A 665 -30.45 16.34 19.52
N GLU A 666 -31.32 17.32 19.26
CA GLU A 666 -30.96 18.74 19.20
C GLU A 666 -30.42 19.27 20.52
N ARG A 667 -31.04 18.88 21.65
CA ARG A 667 -30.59 19.29 22.99
C ARG A 667 -29.18 18.82 23.34
N LYS A 668 -28.71 17.71 22.75
CA LYS A 668 -27.34 17.20 22.90
C LYS A 668 -26.42 17.96 21.95
N GLN A 669 -26.81 18.10 20.68
CA GLN A 669 -26.03 18.81 19.67
C GLN A 669 -25.78 20.30 20.04
N ALA A 670 -26.76 20.97 20.63
CA ALA A 670 -26.66 22.36 21.08
C ALA A 670 -25.56 22.57 22.13
N ARG A 671 -25.14 21.53 22.87
CA ARG A 671 -24.07 21.62 23.87
C ARG A 671 -22.69 21.90 23.28
N ARG A 672 -22.54 21.85 21.95
CA ARG A 672 -21.37 22.37 21.23
C ARG A 672 -21.03 23.80 21.63
N THR A 673 -22.04 24.65 21.91
CA THR A 673 -21.81 26.06 22.30
C THR A 673 -21.19 26.21 23.68
N CYS A 674 -21.20 25.16 24.50
CA CYS A 674 -20.57 25.15 25.82
C CYS A 674 -19.07 24.84 25.77
N LEU A 675 -18.52 24.49 24.61
CA LEU A 675 -17.09 24.18 24.47
C LEU A 675 -16.23 25.44 24.60
N SER A 676 -15.17 25.34 25.38
CA SER A 676 -14.12 26.36 25.42
C SER A 676 -13.39 26.44 24.08
N SER A 677 -13.13 27.67 23.61
CA SER A 677 -12.29 27.93 22.42
C SER A 677 -10.79 27.84 22.71
N GLN A 678 -10.38 27.62 23.96
CA GLN A 678 -8.96 27.57 24.33
C GLN A 678 -8.39 26.14 24.23
N PRO A 679 -7.29 25.94 23.48
CA PRO A 679 -6.63 24.64 23.37
C PRO A 679 -5.99 24.18 24.69
N ASN A 680 -6.03 22.88 24.97
CA ASN A 680 -5.48 22.31 26.20
C ASN A 680 -4.03 21.83 25.98
N THR A 681 -3.07 22.68 26.33
CA THR A 681 -1.63 22.42 26.16
C THR A 681 -1.07 21.28 27.02
N ASN A 682 -1.87 20.66 27.89
CA ASN A 682 -1.46 19.46 28.63
C ASN A 682 -1.76 18.15 27.88
N LEU A 683 -2.64 18.17 26.88
CA LEU A 683 -3.06 16.99 26.10
C LEU A 683 -2.55 17.07 24.66
N ASP A 684 -2.57 18.25 24.05
CA ASP A 684 -2.23 18.45 22.64
C ASP A 684 -0.73 18.73 22.44
N ILE A 685 0.12 17.80 22.88
CA ILE A 685 1.58 17.94 22.84
C ILE A 685 2.20 17.05 21.77
N VAL A 686 3.30 17.49 21.16
CA VAL A 686 4.19 16.59 20.41
C VAL A 686 5.29 16.17 21.39
N PRO A 687 5.42 14.87 21.72
CA PRO A 687 6.46 14.40 22.63
C PRO A 687 7.84 14.48 21.98
N GLN A 688 8.87 14.72 22.80
CA GLN A 688 10.29 14.68 22.41
C GLN A 688 10.69 15.58 21.21
N LEU A 689 10.20 16.83 21.16
CA LEU A 689 10.72 17.80 20.17
C LEU A 689 12.17 18.17 20.46
N ASP A 690 13.01 18.01 19.45
CA ASP A 690 14.39 18.49 19.44
C ASP A 690 14.49 19.90 18.79
N THR A 691 15.68 20.51 18.90
CA THR A 691 16.00 21.78 18.21
C THR A 691 16.14 21.65 16.69
N GLY A 692 16.24 20.43 16.17
CA GLY A 692 16.46 20.11 14.76
C GLY A 692 15.24 20.37 13.88
N LEU A 693 14.04 20.05 14.36
CA LEU A 693 12.78 20.28 13.64
C LEU A 693 12.57 21.76 13.28
N LEU A 694 12.82 22.67 14.21
CA LEU A 694 12.71 24.11 13.98
C LEU A 694 13.81 24.64 13.05
N ARG A 695 15.05 24.16 13.20
CA ARG A 695 16.16 24.54 12.29
C ARG A 695 15.86 24.13 10.85
N THR A 696 15.24 22.96 10.67
CA THR A 696 14.84 22.46 9.36
C THR A 696 13.73 23.31 8.76
N TYR A 697 12.71 23.69 9.55
CA TYR A 697 11.66 24.61 9.11
C TYR A 697 12.20 25.99 8.72
N ILE A 698 12.99 26.63 9.59
CA ILE A 698 13.58 27.96 9.30
C ILE A 698 14.46 27.91 8.04
N ALA A 699 15.20 26.82 7.84
CA ALA A 699 15.99 26.62 6.62
C ALA A 699 15.12 26.45 5.37
N GLN A 700 13.91 25.91 5.50
CA GLN A 700 12.97 25.70 4.39
C GLN A 700 12.09 26.92 4.09
N THR A 701 11.69 27.69 5.10
CA THR A 701 10.71 28.78 4.95
C THR A 701 11.30 30.18 5.06
N GLY A 702 12.49 30.35 5.64
CA GLY A 702 13.14 31.65 5.79
C GLY A 702 12.49 32.62 6.80
N GLU A 703 11.45 32.20 7.53
CA GLU A 703 10.76 33.05 8.50
C GLU A 703 11.49 33.09 9.86
N HIS A 704 11.83 34.29 10.31
CA HIS A 704 12.55 34.57 11.56
C HIS A 704 11.72 35.42 12.54
N GLU A 705 10.53 34.97 12.97
CA GLU A 705 9.83 35.69 14.04
C GLU A 705 10.55 35.54 15.40
N ARG A 706 11.22 36.61 15.87
CA ARG A 706 11.93 36.63 17.17
C ARG A 706 11.04 36.32 18.38
N ARG A 707 9.75 36.69 18.35
CA ARG A 707 8.78 36.35 19.41
C ARG A 707 8.54 34.84 19.50
N TRP A 708 8.62 34.16 18.37
CA TRP A 708 8.42 32.72 18.25
C TRP A 708 9.58 31.94 18.88
N TRP A 709 10.82 32.37 18.62
CA TRP A 709 12.03 31.75 19.17
C TRP A 709 12.07 31.73 20.70
N TRP A 710 11.71 32.84 21.37
CA TRP A 710 11.70 32.89 22.83
C TRP A 710 10.62 32.01 23.46
N LYS A 711 9.49 31.82 22.77
CA LYS A 711 8.40 30.94 23.22
C LYS A 711 8.80 29.46 23.08
N TRP A 712 9.38 29.12 21.93
CA TRP A 712 9.88 27.78 21.62
C TRP A 712 11.09 27.38 22.50
N LYS A 713 11.99 28.32 22.80
CA LYS A 713 13.14 28.08 23.68
C LYS A 713 12.73 27.76 25.12
N ARG A 714 11.63 28.35 25.60
CA ARG A 714 11.02 27.97 26.89
C ARG A 714 10.38 26.59 26.82
N GLU A 715 9.80 26.23 25.68
CA GLU A 715 9.19 24.92 25.45
C GLU A 715 10.23 23.78 25.42
N VAL A 716 11.39 23.99 24.78
CA VAL A 716 12.50 23.02 24.75
C VAL A 716 13.31 22.96 26.05
N LYS A 717 13.30 24.04 26.84
CA LYS A 717 13.82 24.01 28.22
C LYS A 717 12.88 23.29 29.21
N GLY A 718 11.74 22.78 28.75
CA GLY A 718 10.76 22.10 29.60
C GLY A 718 9.91 23.05 30.47
N GLU A 719 9.99 24.36 30.26
CA GLU A 719 9.19 25.35 31.00
C GLU A 719 7.72 25.39 30.51
N ARG A 720 7.42 24.85 29.33
CA ARG A 720 6.07 24.73 28.74
C ARG A 720 6.03 23.60 27.69
N LYS A 721 4.89 22.94 27.46
CA LYS A 721 4.78 21.92 26.40
C LYS A 721 4.22 22.54 25.09
N PRO A 722 4.83 22.32 23.93
CA PRO A 722 4.41 22.91 22.65
C PRO A 722 3.12 22.27 22.12
N HIS A 723 2.24 23.10 21.56
CA HIS A 723 0.95 22.67 21.02
C HIS A 723 1.09 21.96 19.67
N ARG A 724 0.40 20.83 19.46
CA ARG A 724 0.44 20.00 18.24
C ARG A 724 0.22 20.78 16.96
N ASP A 725 -0.81 21.63 16.89
CA ASP A 725 -1.10 22.36 15.64
C ASP A 725 -0.04 23.41 15.31
N ARG A 726 0.70 23.91 16.31
CA ARG A 726 1.85 24.79 16.05
C ARG A 726 3.02 24.03 15.44
N VAL A 727 3.21 22.77 15.82
CA VAL A 727 4.24 21.90 15.24
C VAL A 727 3.83 21.42 13.86
N LEU A 728 2.55 21.12 13.64
CA LEU A 728 2.05 20.77 12.31
C LEU A 728 2.10 21.94 11.33
N ALA A 729 1.94 23.19 11.78
CA ALA A 729 2.18 24.35 10.92
C ALA A 729 3.66 24.53 10.52
N LEU A 730 4.59 23.82 11.18
CA LEU A 730 6.02 23.79 10.84
C LEU A 730 6.39 22.62 9.89
N LEU A 731 5.46 21.74 9.54
CA LEU A 731 5.67 20.56 8.68
C LEU A 731 4.87 20.71 7.39
#